data_AF-A0AB34CP43-F1
#
_entry.id   AF-A0AB34CP43-F1
#
_cell.length_a   1.000
_cell.length_b   1.000
_cell.length_c   1.000
_cell.angle_alpha   90.00
_cell.angle_beta   90.00
_cell.angle_gamma   90.00
#
_symmetry.space_group_name_H-M   'P 1'
#
loop_
_entity.id
_entity.type
_entity.pdbx_description
1 polymer ?
#
loop_
_entity_poly.entity_id
_entity_poly.type
_entity_poly.pdbx_seq_one_letter_code
_entity_poly.pdbx_strand_id
1 'polypeptide(L)'
;MYGINNSYDEKSVVTFGRKELLNELNKAGFKDTLEYIPLPDYKLPCTVVTPLGWQKHSIALSQLAMESAHKEKQIVPQHLFSIEQGIKNIWNNEIAADLSSSFLMVSSAIKQDVIHENVAAIYYSDERNADKKKNVEFIQTDEGLSVFSGSSQDGNVRSADMERFIYGQSLWTDLLRIINRPHWRIDELAAWAKGWLDQLQLKAQVPLETDKDIVLPDSYLDALPFNVIRKNNGEFVFFDQEWQAGETITLGYVAYRGIYHSLLRVTSAGNSRNCNSNNIAELTTAVLNAMGFSCSSAESRKYLKQESAFLAKIQHKDAENIYTTLKGFSLSVRAEYWTDLNDLNSLRSYEKNINEQNEVRITNLEESLKNESERASRLQEELNQIHALYEHQGHVLNKYRHDVETILNSASWKISAPLRVAGRRVPLKIRQPVKRLFFRLFYLGQRVKVKSGKVIAQVTSNNSGLKKRVREVSRNIYMQLPERYKEKALKVAMKVRPAWFRHHPAFNQALYEKTIINNSKGTQPVFLSHSNNGTYSFSDRPDEYVYIPAKKPNYFKDILNEFEVKPLFSIIVPIYNTPLDLLALMVKSVEDQWYDNWELVLANDCSPDEETAPALDALKDPRIKVIHMEKNQGIAGATNVAIENASGDYIVFLDHDDELTQDCLYEFVKCINEEDPDFIYSDEDKFTPEGNYSQPHFKPDWSPDTMMGTMYTCHAACVRLSTARQLGGLRTEFNGCQDWDFILRLSEITQRISHIPKILYHWRIIPASVASDITAKPYVLAASKAVREDALKRRGIEGTVEELPGYHGYFRVNYDLRPETLISIIIPTRDNHDVLARCINSIRSKTRWSHYEIIVVDNGSQKPDTLTYLDELKSQRFATVIRHDQPFNFSELNNIGVAHSEGSLLLFLNDDTEVLQDDWLNRLGGYAQQKHVGAVGAKLVYADGQTMQHSGVLNLQTGPVHAYIGQDKNHPGYFLRNQIEYNWLAVTGACLMVARDKFESINGFDESFPIAYNDVDICMRLVENGYYNVMCQAVTLIHHESVSRGLDHMDAEKVRRLQNELSRLNSKHPLYYQYDPFYNVNFAFNGHNFEIMK
;
A
#
# COMPACT_ATOMS: atom_id res chain seq x y z
N MET A 1 -0.32 -14.61 -0.85
CA MET A 1 -0.91 -14.23 0.46
C MET A 1 -2.41 -14.54 0.61
N TYR A 2 -3.02 -15.41 -0.21
CA TYR A 2 -4.44 -15.80 -0.04
C TYR A 2 -4.76 -16.36 1.36
N GLY A 3 -3.82 -17.11 1.96
CA GLY A 3 -3.99 -17.66 3.31
C GLY A 3 -3.91 -16.65 4.46
N ILE A 4 -3.08 -15.60 4.33
CA ILE A 4 -3.02 -14.52 5.34
C ILE A 4 -4.28 -13.66 5.28
N ASN A 5 -4.78 -13.42 4.06
CA ASN A 5 -6.03 -12.69 3.82
C ASN A 5 -7.28 -13.53 4.15
N ASN A 6 -7.16 -14.87 4.14
CA ASN A 6 -8.28 -15.81 4.30
C ASN A 6 -9.36 -15.66 3.20
N SER A 7 -8.95 -15.37 1.96
CA SER A 7 -9.82 -15.24 0.77
C SER A 7 -10.23 -16.59 0.17
N TYR A 8 -10.62 -17.56 0.99
CA TYR A 8 -11.08 -18.87 0.54
C TYR A 8 -12.61 -18.87 0.33
N ASP A 9 -13.06 -19.44 -0.77
CA ASP A 9 -14.47 -19.79 -0.98
C ASP A 9 -14.78 -21.21 -0.48
N GLU A 10 -16.08 -21.58 -0.42
CA GLU A 10 -16.56 -22.88 0.07
C GLU A 10 -16.04 -24.11 -0.71
N LYS A 11 -15.43 -23.92 -1.88
CA LYS A 11 -14.88 -24.99 -2.75
C LYS A 11 -13.37 -24.91 -2.92
N SER A 12 -12.74 -23.87 -2.39
CA SER A 12 -11.32 -23.62 -2.54
C SER A 12 -10.51 -24.43 -1.54
N VAL A 13 -9.26 -24.74 -1.92
CA VAL A 13 -8.30 -25.39 -1.03
C VAL A 13 -7.84 -24.37 0.00
N VAL A 14 -8.11 -24.65 1.28
CA VAL A 14 -7.70 -23.80 2.41
C VAL A 14 -6.28 -24.14 2.81
N THR A 15 -5.46 -23.12 3.06
CA THR A 15 -4.16 -23.28 3.73
C THR A 15 -4.35 -22.96 5.20
N PHE A 16 -4.01 -23.91 6.08
CA PHE A 16 -4.12 -23.75 7.52
C PHE A 16 -2.82 -23.23 8.13
N GLY A 17 -2.93 -22.35 9.12
CA GLY A 17 -1.80 -22.00 9.98
C GLY A 17 -1.41 -23.17 10.89
N ARG A 18 -0.19 -23.13 11.44
CA ARG A 18 0.38 -24.18 12.31
C ARG A 18 -0.59 -24.69 13.39
N LYS A 19 -1.11 -23.79 14.22
CA LYS A 19 -2.01 -24.13 15.35
C LYS A 19 -3.32 -24.77 14.89
N GLU A 20 -3.88 -24.29 13.78
CA GLU A 20 -5.11 -24.82 13.23
C GLU A 20 -4.90 -26.22 12.66
N LEU A 21 -3.81 -26.42 11.91
CA LEU A 21 -3.45 -27.72 11.36
C LEU A 21 -3.23 -28.78 12.46
N LEU A 22 -2.53 -28.42 13.55
CA LEU A 22 -2.37 -29.29 14.72
C LEU A 22 -3.71 -29.66 15.38
N ASN A 23 -4.63 -28.69 15.47
CA ASN A 23 -5.95 -28.93 16.06
C ASN A 23 -6.77 -29.91 15.19
N GLU A 24 -6.73 -29.75 13.86
CA GLU A 24 -7.40 -30.67 12.94
C GLU A 24 -6.81 -32.09 12.99
N LEU A 25 -5.49 -32.22 13.08
CA LEU A 25 -4.82 -33.52 13.27
C LEU A 25 -5.22 -34.19 14.60
N ASN A 26 -5.30 -33.41 15.68
CA ASN A 26 -5.75 -33.90 16.98
C ASN A 26 -7.21 -34.38 16.94
N LYS A 27 -8.12 -33.60 16.32
CA LYS A 27 -9.52 -33.99 16.09
C LYS A 27 -9.64 -35.26 15.27
N ALA A 28 -8.74 -35.47 14.31
CA ALA A 28 -8.68 -36.69 13.49
C ALA A 28 -8.11 -37.92 14.24
N GLY A 29 -7.66 -37.74 15.50
CA GLY A 29 -7.18 -38.83 16.36
C GLY A 29 -5.66 -38.95 16.46
N PHE A 30 -4.90 -38.04 15.86
CA PHE A 30 -3.44 -37.99 15.98
C PHE A 30 -3.03 -37.13 17.17
N LYS A 31 -2.79 -37.76 18.32
CA LYS A 31 -2.51 -37.08 19.59
C LYS A 31 -1.06 -36.64 19.77
N ASP A 32 -0.16 -37.14 18.93
CA ASP A 32 1.25 -36.83 18.95
C ASP A 32 1.69 -36.40 17.55
N THR A 33 2.35 -35.25 17.43
CA THR A 33 2.81 -34.71 16.15
C THR A 33 4.18 -34.07 16.32
N LEU A 34 5.15 -34.52 15.53
CA LEU A 34 6.47 -33.90 15.42
C LEU A 34 6.46 -32.89 14.26
N GLU A 35 6.94 -31.69 14.54
CA GLU A 35 6.87 -30.53 13.63
C GLU A 35 8.25 -30.15 13.10
N TYR A 36 8.49 -30.45 11.82
CA TYR A 36 9.73 -30.08 11.13
C TYR A 36 9.48 -28.89 10.21
N ILE A 37 10.45 -27.98 10.13
CA ILE A 37 10.42 -26.78 9.30
C ILE A 37 11.34 -26.99 8.09
N PRO A 38 10.79 -27.29 6.89
CA PRO A 38 11.56 -27.33 5.66
C PRO A 38 11.83 -25.92 5.14
N LEU A 39 13.08 -25.64 4.74
CA LEU A 39 13.52 -24.34 4.24
C LEU A 39 14.18 -24.44 2.85
N PRO A 40 13.89 -23.51 1.91
CA PRO A 40 12.91 -22.42 2.04
C PRO A 40 11.47 -22.90 1.91
N ASP A 41 11.24 -24.04 1.24
CA ASP A 41 9.92 -24.64 1.02
C ASP A 41 9.96 -26.18 1.09
N TYR A 42 8.81 -26.81 1.36
CA TYR A 42 8.69 -28.27 1.50
C TYR A 42 8.93 -29.05 0.20
N LYS A 43 8.85 -28.40 -0.97
CA LYS A 43 9.00 -29.06 -2.27
C LYS A 43 10.43 -29.45 -2.57
N LEU A 44 11.37 -28.57 -2.28
CA LEU A 44 12.80 -28.74 -2.51
C LEU A 44 13.59 -28.11 -1.35
N PRO A 45 13.49 -28.67 -0.12
CA PRO A 45 14.17 -28.11 1.02
C PRO A 45 15.67 -28.36 0.94
N CYS A 46 16.46 -27.31 1.14
CA CYS A 46 17.90 -27.43 1.34
C CYS A 46 18.26 -27.60 2.82
N THR A 47 17.33 -27.24 3.72
CA THR A 47 17.49 -27.44 5.17
C THR A 47 16.17 -27.95 5.73
N VAL A 48 16.25 -28.88 6.67
CA VAL A 48 15.12 -29.29 7.51
C VAL A 48 15.49 -29.05 8.96
N VAL A 49 14.76 -28.16 9.63
CA VAL A 49 14.96 -27.86 11.06
C VAL A 49 14.00 -28.71 11.88
N THR A 50 14.52 -29.40 12.88
CA THR A 50 13.76 -30.31 13.73
C THR A 50 13.05 -29.55 14.85
N PRO A 51 12.14 -30.19 15.61
CA PRO A 51 11.56 -29.62 16.83
C PRO A 51 12.61 -29.05 17.79
N LEU A 52 13.74 -29.76 18.00
CA LEU A 52 14.82 -29.30 18.86
C LEU A 52 15.43 -28.00 18.34
N GLY A 53 15.65 -27.89 17.02
CA GLY A 53 16.31 -26.76 16.41
C GLY A 53 15.52 -25.47 16.53
N TRP A 54 14.25 -25.46 16.12
CA TRP A 54 13.47 -24.23 16.16
C TRP A 54 12.97 -23.88 17.58
N GLN A 55 12.87 -24.85 18.50
CA GLN A 55 12.45 -24.58 19.89
C GLN A 55 13.59 -24.14 20.81
N LYS A 56 14.82 -24.64 20.62
CA LYS A 56 15.95 -24.35 21.53
C LYS A 56 17.13 -23.64 20.88
N HIS A 57 17.22 -23.66 19.55
CA HIS A 57 18.38 -23.16 18.81
C HIS A 57 18.00 -22.20 17.68
N SER A 58 16.80 -21.60 17.72
CA SER A 58 16.30 -20.71 16.67
C SER A 58 17.30 -19.61 16.31
N ILE A 59 17.83 -18.90 17.32
CA ILE A 59 18.81 -17.83 17.11
C ILE A 59 20.10 -18.35 16.46
N ALA A 60 20.62 -19.50 16.92
CA ALA A 60 21.84 -20.10 16.38
C ALA A 60 21.67 -20.57 14.93
N LEU A 61 20.48 -21.04 14.57
CA LEU A 61 20.12 -21.50 13.23
C LEU A 61 19.60 -20.37 12.31
N SER A 62 19.44 -19.14 12.81
CA SER A 62 18.95 -18.00 12.03
C SER A 62 19.77 -17.74 10.76
N GLN A 63 21.10 -17.91 10.82
CA GLN A 63 21.97 -17.77 9.65
C GLN A 63 21.69 -18.86 8.60
N LEU A 64 21.50 -20.10 9.04
CA LEU A 64 21.18 -21.22 8.14
C LEU A 64 19.83 -20.99 7.44
N ALA A 65 18.85 -20.47 8.17
CA ALA A 65 17.55 -20.12 7.60
C ALA A 65 17.66 -18.95 6.61
N MET A 66 18.42 -17.91 6.95
CA MET A 66 18.64 -16.76 6.07
C MET A 66 19.32 -17.16 4.76
N GLU A 67 20.33 -18.03 4.81
CA GLU A 67 21.03 -18.56 3.63
C GLU A 67 20.12 -19.41 2.73
N SER A 68 18.99 -19.93 3.23
CA SER A 68 18.06 -20.70 2.39
C SER A 68 17.23 -19.83 1.44
N ALA A 69 17.12 -18.51 1.72
CA ALA A 69 16.22 -17.60 1.00
C ALA A 69 16.48 -17.54 -0.51
N HIS A 70 17.75 -17.50 -0.93
CA HIS A 70 18.13 -17.42 -2.34
C HIS A 70 17.84 -18.69 -3.14
N LYS A 71 17.53 -19.80 -2.46
CA LYS A 71 17.13 -21.07 -3.10
C LYS A 71 15.61 -21.14 -3.34
N GLU A 72 14.84 -20.13 -2.95
CA GLU A 72 13.40 -20.07 -3.19
C GLU A 72 13.13 -19.99 -4.71
N LYS A 73 12.32 -20.92 -5.22
CA LYS A 73 11.99 -21.01 -6.64
C LYS A 73 10.68 -20.30 -6.97
N GLN A 74 9.91 -19.89 -5.97
CA GLN A 74 8.75 -19.03 -6.16
C GLN A 74 9.21 -17.64 -6.57
N ILE A 75 9.11 -17.37 -7.87
CA ILE A 75 9.45 -16.07 -8.44
C ILE A 75 8.40 -15.05 -7.98
N VAL A 76 8.78 -14.19 -7.04
CA VAL A 76 8.01 -12.98 -6.72
C VAL A 76 8.47 -11.90 -7.69
N PRO A 77 7.56 -11.26 -8.46
CA PRO A 77 7.96 -10.26 -9.45
C PRO A 77 8.71 -9.06 -8.85
N GLN A 78 8.41 -8.71 -7.60
CA GLN A 78 9.03 -7.60 -6.87
C GLN A 78 9.15 -7.91 -5.38
N HIS A 79 10.28 -7.54 -4.79
CA HIS A 79 10.48 -7.56 -3.35
C HIS A 79 10.30 -6.14 -2.79
N LEU A 80 9.54 -5.99 -1.70
CA LEU A 80 9.38 -4.71 -0.99
C LEU A 80 10.42 -4.51 0.12
N PHE A 81 11.02 -5.60 0.60
CA PHE A 81 12.05 -5.62 1.63
C PHE A 81 12.99 -6.81 1.40
N SER A 82 14.14 -6.85 2.09
CA SER A 82 15.05 -8.00 2.05
C SER A 82 14.45 -9.20 2.78
N ILE A 83 14.20 -10.29 2.04
CA ILE A 83 13.68 -11.53 2.60
C ILE A 83 14.67 -12.11 3.61
N GLU A 84 15.97 -12.04 3.33
CA GLU A 84 17.04 -12.52 4.19
C GLU A 84 17.00 -11.84 5.58
N GLN A 85 16.95 -10.50 5.58
CA GLN A 85 16.88 -9.74 6.83
C GLN A 85 15.57 -10.00 7.58
N GLY A 86 14.45 -10.14 6.85
CA GLY A 86 13.16 -10.51 7.42
C GLY A 86 13.19 -11.89 8.10
N ILE A 87 13.69 -12.91 7.41
CA ILE A 87 13.84 -14.27 7.94
C ILE A 87 14.73 -14.25 9.18
N LYS A 88 15.88 -13.57 9.13
CA LYS A 88 16.76 -13.47 10.30
C LYS A 88 16.04 -12.89 11.51
N ASN A 89 15.26 -11.82 11.33
CA ASN A 89 14.47 -11.22 12.41
C ASN A 89 13.41 -12.19 12.95
N ILE A 90 12.69 -12.89 12.08
CA ILE A 90 11.68 -13.90 12.47
C ILE A 90 12.32 -14.99 13.36
N TRP A 91 13.49 -15.49 12.98
CA TRP A 91 14.20 -16.53 13.72
C TRP A 91 14.80 -16.03 15.03
N ASN A 92 15.34 -14.80 15.03
CA ASN A 92 15.86 -14.17 16.24
C ASN A 92 14.77 -13.89 17.30
N ASN A 93 13.54 -13.68 16.86
CA ASN A 93 12.38 -13.47 17.73
C ASN A 93 11.63 -14.77 18.07
N GLU A 94 12.16 -15.94 17.70
CA GLU A 94 11.61 -17.27 18.02
C GLU A 94 10.17 -17.51 17.51
N ILE A 95 9.73 -16.75 16.50
CA ILE A 95 8.39 -16.87 15.87
C ILE A 95 8.42 -17.62 14.52
N ALA A 96 9.55 -18.25 14.18
CA ALA A 96 9.76 -18.93 12.90
C ALA A 96 8.74 -20.04 12.62
N ALA A 97 8.39 -20.86 13.62
CA ALA A 97 7.40 -21.90 13.44
C ALA A 97 5.99 -21.35 13.18
N ASP A 98 5.63 -20.23 13.80
CA ASP A 98 4.29 -19.66 13.66
C ASP A 98 4.11 -18.90 12.34
N LEU A 99 5.20 -18.37 11.77
CA LEU A 99 5.23 -17.67 10.49
C LEU A 99 5.66 -18.55 9.30
N SER A 100 6.01 -19.82 9.54
CA SER A 100 6.38 -20.72 8.46
C SER A 100 5.19 -20.97 7.53
N SER A 101 5.41 -20.83 6.23
CA SER A 101 4.40 -21.14 5.21
C SER A 101 4.28 -22.63 4.92
N SER A 102 5.25 -23.43 5.39
CA SER A 102 5.40 -24.84 5.03
C SER A 102 5.82 -25.67 6.25
N PHE A 103 5.24 -26.85 6.40
CA PHE A 103 5.51 -27.76 7.52
C PHE A 103 5.64 -29.21 7.02
N LEU A 104 6.55 -29.95 7.63
CA LEU A 104 6.58 -31.41 7.55
C LEU A 104 6.14 -31.96 8.91
N MET A 105 4.93 -32.53 8.96
CA MET A 105 4.32 -33.05 10.19
C MET A 105 4.32 -34.58 10.18
N VAL A 106 4.91 -35.18 11.20
CA VAL A 106 4.85 -36.64 11.44
C VAL A 106 3.89 -36.88 12.59
N SER A 107 2.70 -37.39 12.28
CA SER A 107 1.57 -37.48 13.22
C SER A 107 1.19 -38.93 13.53
N SER A 108 0.84 -39.20 14.78
CA SER A 108 0.52 -40.53 15.30
C SER A 108 -0.59 -40.52 16.34
N ALA A 109 -1.36 -41.62 16.38
CA ALA A 109 -2.35 -41.83 17.44
C ALA A 109 -1.71 -42.22 18.78
N ILE A 110 -0.47 -42.73 18.75
CA ILE A 110 0.31 -43.18 19.90
C ILE A 110 1.62 -42.37 19.92
N LYS A 111 2.08 -42.00 21.12
CA LYS A 111 3.35 -41.27 21.29
C LYS A 111 4.48 -41.97 20.53
N GLN A 112 5.15 -41.25 19.65
CA GLN A 112 6.31 -41.74 18.91
C GLN A 112 7.61 -41.35 19.62
N ASP A 113 8.63 -42.18 19.45
CA ASP A 113 10.00 -41.81 19.81
C ASP A 113 10.51 -40.76 18.84
N VAL A 114 11.25 -39.77 19.35
CA VAL A 114 11.80 -38.70 18.53
C VAL A 114 12.94 -39.26 17.68
N ILE A 115 12.72 -39.41 16.37
CA ILE A 115 13.68 -39.98 15.41
C ILE A 115 15.02 -39.21 15.41
N HIS A 116 14.96 -37.91 15.70
CA HIS A 116 16.08 -36.97 15.67
C HIS A 116 16.28 -36.27 17.03
N GLU A 117 16.34 -37.04 18.12
CA GLU A 117 16.32 -36.50 19.50
C GLU A 117 17.38 -35.44 19.77
N ASN A 118 18.60 -35.61 19.22
CA ASN A 118 19.71 -34.69 19.41
C ASN A 118 20.05 -33.86 18.17
N VAL A 119 19.31 -33.98 17.07
CA VAL A 119 19.64 -33.23 15.83
C VAL A 119 18.77 -31.99 15.78
N ALA A 120 19.38 -30.81 15.71
CA ALA A 120 18.70 -29.52 15.62
C ALA A 120 18.31 -29.16 14.18
N ALA A 121 19.17 -29.45 13.20
CA ALA A 121 18.90 -29.22 11.79
C ALA A 121 19.71 -30.15 10.89
N ILE A 122 19.23 -30.35 9.67
CA ILE A 122 19.92 -31.12 8.62
C ILE A 122 19.98 -30.24 7.37
N TYR A 123 21.17 -30.00 6.84
CA TYR A 123 21.42 -29.29 5.59
C TYR A 123 21.86 -30.26 4.50
N TYR A 124 21.30 -30.08 3.30
CA TYR A 124 21.54 -30.93 2.14
C TYR A 124 22.24 -30.13 1.04
N SER A 125 23.34 -30.66 0.52
CA SER A 125 23.95 -30.16 -0.72
C SER A 125 23.27 -30.79 -1.93
N ASP A 126 22.16 -30.19 -2.35
CA ASP A 126 21.50 -30.51 -3.60
C ASP A 126 22.23 -29.92 -4.82
N GLU A 127 21.96 -30.45 -6.01
CA GLU A 127 22.59 -30.07 -7.31
C GLU A 127 24.02 -30.55 -7.59
N ARG A 128 24.67 -31.26 -6.66
CA ARG A 128 25.99 -31.89 -6.88
C ARG A 128 25.90 -33.31 -7.46
N ASN A 129 26.96 -33.77 -8.12
CA ASN A 129 27.15 -35.16 -8.55
C ASN A 129 27.02 -36.11 -7.35
N ALA A 130 26.52 -37.33 -7.57
CA ALA A 130 26.16 -38.26 -6.49
C ALA A 130 27.31 -38.56 -5.51
N ASP A 131 28.56 -38.61 -5.99
CA ASP A 131 29.78 -38.82 -5.20
C ASP A 131 30.25 -37.57 -4.44
N LYS A 132 29.65 -36.40 -4.73
CA LYS A 132 29.97 -35.10 -4.13
C LYS A 132 28.84 -34.56 -3.24
N LYS A 133 27.76 -35.32 -3.06
CA LYS A 133 26.65 -34.98 -2.16
C LYS A 133 27.05 -35.22 -0.70
N LYS A 134 26.82 -34.20 0.10
CA LYS A 134 27.07 -34.15 1.54
C LYS A 134 25.81 -33.75 2.28
N ASN A 135 25.60 -34.40 3.42
CA ASN A 135 24.60 -34.01 4.42
C ASN A 135 25.35 -33.47 5.64
N VAL A 136 24.89 -32.34 6.14
CA VAL A 136 25.43 -31.70 7.34
C VAL A 136 24.37 -31.72 8.42
N GLU A 137 24.68 -32.35 9.56
CA GLU A 137 23.80 -32.41 10.71
C GLU A 137 24.32 -31.48 11.81
N PHE A 138 23.42 -30.68 12.38
CA PHE A 138 23.69 -29.85 13.55
C PHE A 138 23.18 -30.61 14.77
N ILE A 139 24.10 -31.10 15.60
CA ILE A 139 23.81 -32.04 16.69
C ILE A 139 24.04 -31.37 18.04
N GLN A 140 23.07 -31.46 18.94
CA GLN A 140 23.19 -31.04 20.34
C GLN A 140 24.06 -32.06 21.11
N THR A 141 25.06 -31.53 21.79
CA THR A 141 25.97 -32.26 22.69
C THR A 141 25.96 -31.62 24.07
N ASP A 142 26.62 -32.21 25.07
CA ASP A 142 26.72 -31.63 26.42
C ASP A 142 27.42 -30.25 26.43
N GLU A 143 28.25 -29.96 25.42
CA GLU A 143 29.00 -28.70 25.28
C GLU A 143 28.33 -27.66 24.36
N GLY A 144 27.13 -27.95 23.84
CA GLY A 144 26.42 -27.10 22.88
C GLY A 144 26.22 -27.75 21.51
N LEU A 145 26.02 -26.94 20.46
CA LEU A 145 25.87 -27.46 19.10
C LEU A 145 27.22 -27.88 18.50
N SER A 146 27.21 -29.00 17.80
CA SER A 146 28.30 -29.50 16.97
C SER A 146 27.81 -29.74 15.54
N VAL A 147 28.73 -29.70 14.59
CA VAL A 147 28.48 -29.91 13.16
C VAL A 147 29.09 -31.23 12.74
N PHE A 148 28.27 -32.09 12.14
CA PHE A 148 28.68 -33.39 11.62
C PHE A 148 28.47 -33.41 10.10
N SER A 149 29.50 -33.81 9.35
CA SER A 149 29.58 -33.61 7.90
C SER A 149 29.84 -34.94 7.17
N GLY A 150 28.82 -35.59 6.59
CA GLY A 150 28.93 -36.94 6.00
C GLY A 150 28.53 -37.06 4.53
N SER A 151 29.06 -38.07 3.81
CA SER A 151 28.68 -38.38 2.41
C SER A 151 27.36 -39.14 2.33
N SER A 152 26.48 -38.75 1.39
CA SER A 152 25.17 -39.38 1.18
C SER A 152 25.25 -40.57 0.21
N GLN A 153 25.80 -41.72 0.64
CA GLN A 153 25.61 -43.00 -0.08
C GLN A 153 24.86 -43.99 0.81
N ASP A 154 23.65 -44.35 0.37
CA ASP A 154 22.78 -45.45 0.81
C ASP A 154 23.14 -46.12 2.15
N GLY A 155 22.74 -45.47 3.24
CA GLY A 155 22.46 -46.13 4.52
C GLY A 155 23.64 -46.70 5.30
N ASN A 156 24.89 -46.57 4.85
CA ASN A 156 26.06 -46.99 5.62
C ASN A 156 27.32 -46.20 5.24
N VAL A 157 27.56 -45.05 5.88
CA VAL A 157 28.91 -44.50 6.00
C VAL A 157 29.16 -43.98 7.42
N ARG A 158 30.14 -44.60 8.08
CA ARG A 158 30.88 -44.12 9.26
C ARG A 158 32.23 -43.58 8.79
N SER A 159 32.40 -42.26 8.83
CA SER A 159 33.59 -41.52 9.30
C SER A 159 33.43 -40.07 8.86
N ALA A 160 33.17 -39.19 9.82
CA ALA A 160 33.20 -37.76 9.60
C ALA A 160 33.68 -37.09 10.90
N ASP A 161 34.46 -36.03 10.75
CA ASP A 161 34.95 -35.25 11.87
C ASP A 161 33.80 -34.43 12.45
N MET A 162 33.63 -34.53 13.77
CA MET A 162 32.68 -33.70 14.51
C MET A 162 33.40 -32.41 14.91
N GLU A 163 32.92 -31.29 14.39
CA GLU A 163 33.46 -29.98 14.70
C GLU A 163 32.51 -29.22 15.62
N ARG A 164 33.03 -28.35 16.48
CA ARG A 164 32.17 -27.48 17.29
C ARG A 164 31.49 -26.45 16.39
N PHE A 165 30.21 -26.18 16.65
CA PHE A 165 29.50 -25.11 15.95
C PHE A 165 30.15 -23.75 16.23
N ILE A 166 30.36 -22.96 15.18
CA ILE A 166 31.00 -21.66 15.28
C ILE A 166 29.92 -20.60 15.52
N TYR A 167 29.85 -20.08 16.73
CA TYR A 167 28.96 -18.98 17.08
C TYR A 167 29.55 -17.64 16.63
N GLY A 168 28.74 -16.82 15.96
CA GLY A 168 29.13 -15.48 15.52
C GLY A 168 28.26 -14.98 14.37
N GLN A 169 28.78 -14.02 13.61
CA GLN A 169 28.09 -13.44 12.47
C GLN A 169 28.82 -13.75 11.16
N SER A 170 28.11 -14.28 10.16
CA SER A 170 28.65 -14.41 8.80
C SER A 170 29.00 -13.04 8.22
N LEU A 171 30.13 -12.96 7.51
CA LEU A 171 30.56 -11.74 6.83
C LEU A 171 29.66 -11.38 5.64
N TRP A 172 28.99 -12.36 5.05
CA TRP A 172 27.94 -12.13 4.04
C TRP A 172 26.76 -11.31 4.60
N THR A 173 26.47 -11.43 5.90
CA THR A 173 25.41 -10.65 6.53
C THR A 173 25.76 -9.16 6.64
N ASP A 174 27.04 -8.79 6.63
CA ASP A 174 27.46 -7.39 6.57
C ASP A 174 27.21 -6.80 5.17
N LEU A 175 27.45 -7.58 4.10
CA LEU A 175 27.07 -7.21 2.73
C LEU A 175 25.57 -6.90 2.62
N LEU A 176 24.73 -7.77 3.20
CA LEU A 176 23.28 -7.56 3.17
C LEU A 176 22.88 -6.22 3.81
N ARG A 177 23.59 -5.72 4.83
CA ARG A 177 23.26 -4.41 5.42
C ARG A 177 23.61 -3.26 4.49
N ILE A 178 24.69 -3.39 3.74
CA ILE A 178 25.15 -2.38 2.78
C ILE A 178 24.18 -2.32 1.60
N ILE A 179 24.03 -3.44 0.87
CA ILE A 179 23.34 -3.48 -0.41
C ILE A 179 21.82 -3.29 -0.30
N ASN A 180 21.26 -3.43 0.90
CA ASN A 180 19.83 -3.22 1.15
C ASN A 180 19.48 -1.81 1.61
N ARG A 181 20.47 -0.94 1.87
CA ARG A 181 20.24 0.46 2.18
C ARG A 181 19.91 1.24 0.89
N PRO A 182 18.96 2.17 0.91
CA PRO A 182 18.78 3.13 -0.18
C PRO A 182 20.08 3.84 -0.52
N HIS A 183 20.31 4.08 -1.81
CA HIS A 183 21.48 4.78 -2.34
C HIS A 183 22.84 4.25 -1.86
N TRP A 184 22.98 2.93 -1.68
CA TRP A 184 24.26 2.31 -1.29
C TRP A 184 25.35 2.61 -2.33
N ARG A 185 26.62 2.66 -1.89
CA ARG A 185 27.72 3.05 -2.77
C ARG A 185 28.70 1.90 -3.04
N ILE A 186 29.30 1.90 -4.22
CA ILE A 186 30.23 0.85 -4.65
C ILE A 186 31.49 0.75 -3.77
N ASP A 187 31.93 1.87 -3.21
CA ASP A 187 33.09 1.95 -2.31
C ASP A 187 32.82 1.28 -0.96
N GLU A 188 31.57 1.21 -0.50
CA GLU A 188 31.21 0.46 0.70
C GLU A 188 31.31 -1.06 0.47
N LEU A 189 30.87 -1.52 -0.70
CA LEU A 189 31.07 -2.91 -1.12
C LEU A 189 32.54 -3.24 -1.29
N ALA A 190 33.33 -2.32 -1.85
CA ALA A 190 34.77 -2.47 -1.98
C ALA A 190 35.46 -2.55 -0.62
N ALA A 191 35.09 -1.70 0.34
CA ALA A 191 35.63 -1.72 1.70
C ALA A 191 35.29 -3.04 2.43
N TRP A 192 34.05 -3.52 2.30
CA TRP A 192 33.64 -4.82 2.83
C TRP A 192 34.46 -5.98 2.22
N ALA A 193 34.56 -6.02 0.90
CA ALA A 193 35.30 -7.05 0.19
C ALA A 193 36.81 -6.99 0.51
N LYS A 194 37.37 -5.79 0.68
CA LYS A 194 38.77 -5.58 1.07
C LYS A 194 39.04 -6.10 2.47
N GLY A 195 38.15 -5.82 3.43
CA GLY A 195 38.24 -6.35 4.78
C GLY A 195 38.25 -7.89 4.83
N TRP A 196 37.43 -8.55 4.00
CA TRP A 196 37.48 -10.01 3.82
C TRP A 196 38.81 -10.48 3.23
N LEU A 197 39.24 -9.84 2.13
CA LEU A 197 40.40 -10.26 1.37
C LEU A 197 41.70 -10.12 2.17
N ASP A 198 41.82 -9.07 2.98
CA ASP A 198 42.97 -8.87 3.86
C ASP A 198 43.07 -10.01 4.90
N GLN A 199 41.94 -10.49 5.43
CA GLN A 199 41.93 -11.65 6.34
C GLN A 199 42.31 -12.94 5.63
N LEU A 200 41.88 -13.12 4.38
CA LEU A 200 42.30 -14.25 3.55
C LEU A 200 43.82 -14.23 3.31
N GLN A 201 44.37 -13.08 2.94
CA GLN A 201 45.80 -12.90 2.65
C GLN A 201 46.65 -13.13 3.90
N LEU A 202 46.23 -12.62 5.06
CA LEU A 202 46.85 -12.90 6.35
C LEU A 202 46.85 -14.40 6.67
N LYS A 203 45.72 -15.08 6.49
CA LYS A 203 45.59 -16.52 6.75
C LYS A 203 46.40 -17.37 5.77
N ALA A 204 46.51 -16.96 4.52
CA ALA A 204 47.30 -17.62 3.48
C ALA A 204 48.80 -17.24 3.53
N GLN A 205 49.18 -16.31 4.40
CA GLN A 205 50.55 -15.80 4.57
C GLN A 205 51.13 -15.20 3.27
N VAL A 206 50.30 -14.47 2.53
CA VAL A 206 50.69 -13.73 1.31
C VAL A 206 50.67 -12.21 1.56
N PRO A 207 51.36 -11.39 0.75
CA PRO A 207 51.39 -9.93 0.93
C PRO A 207 50.00 -9.31 0.89
N LEU A 208 49.75 -8.26 1.70
CA LEU A 208 48.49 -7.49 1.76
C LEU A 208 48.39 -6.47 0.61
N GLU A 209 48.56 -6.94 -0.63
CA GLU A 209 48.55 -6.11 -1.84
C GLU A 209 47.33 -6.44 -2.70
N THR A 210 46.91 -5.49 -3.54
CA THR A 210 45.81 -5.66 -4.51
C THR A 210 46.35 -6.12 -5.86
N ASP A 211 47.23 -7.12 -5.84
CA ASP A 211 47.77 -7.77 -7.03
C ASP A 211 46.98 -9.06 -7.33
N LYS A 212 46.27 -9.06 -8.46
CA LYS A 212 45.42 -10.17 -8.89
C LYS A 212 46.20 -11.44 -9.22
N ASP A 213 47.49 -11.33 -9.52
CA ASP A 213 48.32 -12.44 -9.97
C ASP A 213 49.05 -13.16 -8.81
N ILE A 214 48.85 -12.71 -7.57
CA ILE A 214 49.30 -13.43 -6.36
C ILE A 214 48.70 -14.84 -6.36
N VAL A 215 49.57 -15.84 -6.24
CA VAL A 215 49.16 -17.25 -6.19
C VAL A 215 48.73 -17.61 -4.76
N LEU A 216 47.57 -18.25 -4.63
CA LEU A 216 47.08 -18.81 -3.37
C LEU A 216 47.17 -20.34 -3.38
N PRO A 217 47.36 -20.99 -2.22
CA PRO A 217 47.20 -22.44 -2.13
C PRO A 217 45.78 -22.85 -2.56
N ASP A 218 45.66 -23.93 -3.32
CA ASP A 218 44.39 -24.37 -3.91
C ASP A 218 43.30 -24.76 -2.89
N SER A 219 43.69 -25.03 -1.65
CA SER A 219 42.80 -25.24 -0.50
C SER A 219 42.03 -23.99 -0.05
N TYR A 220 42.40 -22.79 -0.51
CA TYR A 220 41.71 -21.55 -0.18
C TYR A 220 40.61 -21.18 -1.19
N LEU A 221 40.30 -22.07 -2.14
CA LEU A 221 39.27 -21.82 -3.14
C LEU A 221 37.92 -21.44 -2.49
N ASP A 222 37.54 -22.10 -1.40
CA ASP A 222 36.29 -21.88 -0.65
C ASP A 222 36.38 -20.88 0.50
N ALA A 223 37.47 -20.13 0.59
CA ALA A 223 37.63 -19.09 1.60
C ALA A 223 36.78 -17.84 1.30
N LEU A 224 35.51 -18.03 0.91
CA LEU A 224 34.57 -17.02 0.43
C LEU A 224 33.84 -16.32 1.59
N PRO A 225 33.27 -15.11 1.40
CA PRO A 225 32.69 -14.34 2.50
C PRO A 225 31.57 -15.03 3.29
N PHE A 226 30.73 -15.86 2.65
CA PHE A 226 29.67 -16.62 3.33
C PHE A 226 30.21 -17.84 4.11
N ASN A 227 31.48 -18.21 3.89
CA ASN A 227 32.22 -19.23 4.62
C ASN A 227 33.15 -18.62 5.69
N VAL A 228 32.87 -17.38 6.12
CA VAL A 228 33.61 -16.70 7.19
C VAL A 228 32.67 -16.21 8.28
N ILE A 229 32.92 -16.62 9.52
CA ILE A 229 32.22 -16.13 10.71
C ILE A 229 33.15 -15.20 11.49
N ARG A 230 32.67 -13.99 11.78
CA ARG A 230 33.27 -13.08 12.75
C ARG A 230 32.69 -13.39 14.14
N LYS A 231 33.55 -13.85 15.04
CA LYS A 231 33.21 -14.08 16.46
C LYS A 231 33.07 -12.75 17.21
N ASN A 232 32.46 -12.78 18.39
CA ASN A 232 32.26 -11.59 19.25
C ASN A 232 33.57 -10.92 19.69
N ASN A 233 34.68 -11.67 19.74
CA ASN A 233 36.02 -11.16 20.04
C ASN A 233 36.72 -10.50 18.84
N GLY A 234 36.05 -10.41 17.68
CA GLY A 234 36.60 -9.85 16.44
C GLY A 234 37.40 -10.85 15.58
N GLU A 235 37.57 -12.09 16.02
CA GLU A 235 38.29 -13.13 15.29
C GLU A 235 37.49 -13.64 14.07
N PHE A 236 38.16 -13.77 12.92
CA PHE A 236 37.58 -14.34 11.71
C PHE A 236 37.92 -15.83 11.59
N VAL A 237 36.87 -16.66 11.52
CA VAL A 237 37.01 -18.11 11.36
C VAL A 237 36.44 -18.52 10.01
N PHE A 238 37.29 -19.10 9.18
CA PHE A 238 36.90 -19.73 7.92
C PHE A 238 36.47 -21.16 8.20
N PHE A 239 35.35 -21.57 7.61
CA PHE A 239 34.76 -22.91 7.74
C PHE A 239 34.34 -23.42 6.35
N ASP A 240 33.94 -24.69 6.27
CA ASP A 240 33.45 -25.31 5.01
C ASP A 240 34.42 -25.18 3.82
N GLN A 241 35.73 -25.40 4.07
CA GLN A 241 36.78 -25.39 3.05
C GLN A 241 36.89 -26.76 2.35
N GLU A 242 35.88 -27.10 1.54
CA GLU A 242 35.70 -28.44 0.99
C GLU A 242 36.56 -28.71 -0.26
N TRP A 243 36.73 -27.71 -1.12
CA TRP A 243 37.26 -27.88 -2.46
C TRP A 243 38.75 -27.55 -2.55
N GLN A 244 39.50 -28.48 -3.15
CA GLN A 244 40.83 -28.22 -3.71
C GLN A 244 40.67 -28.06 -5.22
N ALA A 245 41.19 -26.97 -5.77
CA ALA A 245 41.04 -26.67 -7.20
C ALA A 245 41.75 -27.73 -8.08
N GLY A 246 42.83 -28.34 -7.57
CA GLY A 246 43.69 -29.25 -8.34
C GLY A 246 44.51 -28.53 -9.44
N GLU A 247 44.48 -27.21 -9.44
CA GLU A 247 45.21 -26.30 -10.33
C GLU A 247 45.59 -25.03 -9.56
N THR A 248 46.52 -24.24 -10.11
CA THR A 248 46.94 -22.98 -9.49
C THR A 248 45.81 -21.95 -9.49
N ILE A 249 45.43 -21.46 -8.31
CA ILE A 249 44.44 -20.38 -8.16
C ILE A 249 45.13 -19.05 -7.82
N THR A 250 44.51 -17.95 -8.26
CA THR A 250 45.03 -16.60 -8.06
C THR A 250 44.14 -15.81 -7.11
N LEU A 251 44.70 -14.81 -6.42
CA LEU A 251 43.97 -13.90 -5.55
C LEU A 251 42.82 -13.21 -6.30
N GLY A 252 43.05 -12.79 -7.55
CA GLY A 252 42.02 -12.17 -8.38
C GLY A 252 40.85 -13.11 -8.68
N TYR A 253 41.12 -14.39 -8.93
CA TYR A 253 40.04 -15.37 -9.16
C TYR A 253 39.23 -15.63 -7.88
N VAL A 254 39.89 -15.81 -6.73
CA VAL A 254 39.18 -16.01 -5.45
C VAL A 254 38.39 -14.76 -5.07
N ALA A 255 38.97 -13.56 -5.24
CA ALA A 255 38.28 -12.30 -4.99
C ALA A 255 37.03 -12.15 -5.87
N TYR A 256 37.16 -12.42 -7.17
CA TYR A 256 36.03 -12.42 -8.10
C TYR A 256 34.95 -13.42 -7.67
N ARG A 257 35.34 -14.69 -7.39
CA ARG A 257 34.43 -15.75 -6.95
C ARG A 257 33.68 -15.37 -5.66
N GLY A 258 34.39 -14.80 -4.69
CA GLY A 258 33.83 -14.42 -3.39
C GLY A 258 32.80 -13.30 -3.49
N ILE A 259 33.11 -12.23 -4.22
CA ILE A 259 32.18 -11.12 -4.45
C ILE A 259 30.98 -11.60 -5.27
N TYR A 260 31.23 -12.28 -6.39
CA TYR A 260 30.19 -12.74 -7.31
C TYR A 260 29.17 -13.65 -6.62
N HIS A 261 29.62 -14.70 -5.93
CA HIS A 261 28.72 -15.63 -5.24
C HIS A 261 28.04 -15.03 -4.01
N SER A 262 28.66 -14.02 -3.38
CA SER A 262 28.01 -13.28 -2.30
C SER A 262 26.84 -12.45 -2.81
N LEU A 263 26.99 -11.79 -3.96
CA LEU A 263 25.93 -11.05 -4.64
C LEU A 263 24.86 -11.99 -5.21
N LEU A 264 25.24 -13.15 -5.76
CA LEU A 264 24.30 -14.15 -6.29
C LEU A 264 23.33 -14.68 -5.21
N ARG A 265 23.73 -14.64 -3.94
CA ARG A 265 22.90 -15.04 -2.80
C ARG A 265 21.93 -13.94 -2.34
N VAL A 266 22.00 -12.74 -2.91
CA VAL A 266 21.12 -11.63 -2.55
C VAL A 266 19.85 -11.68 -3.42
N THR A 267 18.69 -11.89 -2.78
CA THR A 267 17.38 -11.93 -3.45
C THR A 267 16.95 -10.56 -3.97
N SER A 268 17.24 -9.49 -3.22
CA SER A 268 16.98 -8.12 -3.65
C SER A 268 17.91 -7.09 -3.01
N ALA A 269 18.12 -5.97 -3.70
CA ALA A 269 18.97 -4.84 -3.28
C ALA A 269 18.18 -3.52 -3.29
N GLY A 270 18.63 -2.51 -2.54
CA GLY A 270 18.17 -1.12 -2.68
C GLY A 270 18.76 -0.47 -3.93
N ASN A 271 18.31 0.76 -4.27
CA ASN A 271 18.95 1.49 -5.36
C ASN A 271 20.38 1.86 -4.98
N SER A 272 21.28 1.85 -5.97
CA SER A 272 22.67 2.26 -5.76
C SER A 272 22.88 3.71 -6.16
N ARG A 273 23.80 4.41 -5.50
CA ARG A 273 24.26 5.74 -5.92
C ARG A 273 25.43 5.57 -6.88
N ASN A 274 25.30 6.07 -8.11
CA ASN A 274 26.34 6.08 -9.15
C ASN A 274 26.74 4.71 -9.74
N CYS A 275 25.98 3.63 -9.54
CA CYS A 275 26.17 2.36 -10.26
C CYS A 275 24.94 2.03 -11.11
N ASN A 276 25.12 2.06 -12.43
CA ASN A 276 24.01 1.96 -13.39
C ASN A 276 23.75 0.52 -13.87
N SER A 277 24.45 -0.48 -13.33
CA SER A 277 24.29 -1.88 -13.71
C SER A 277 23.87 -2.75 -12.53
N ASN A 278 22.84 -3.56 -12.78
CA ASN A 278 22.37 -4.59 -11.86
C ASN A 278 22.92 -5.98 -12.22
N ASN A 279 23.69 -6.10 -13.31
CA ASN A 279 24.31 -7.36 -13.70
C ASN A 279 25.40 -7.74 -12.69
N ILE A 280 25.35 -8.96 -12.16
CA ILE A 280 26.25 -9.39 -11.06
C ILE A 280 27.71 -9.42 -11.52
N ALA A 281 27.99 -9.83 -12.77
CA ALA A 281 29.35 -9.89 -13.29
C ALA A 281 29.96 -8.49 -13.48
N GLU A 282 29.15 -7.55 -13.97
CA GLU A 282 29.56 -6.14 -14.12
C GLU A 282 29.78 -5.48 -12.75
N LEU A 283 28.86 -5.68 -11.82
CA LEU A 283 28.97 -5.17 -10.46
C LEU A 283 30.20 -5.74 -9.75
N THR A 284 30.44 -7.05 -9.86
CA THR A 284 31.66 -7.70 -9.31
C THR A 284 32.93 -7.04 -9.86
N THR A 285 32.94 -6.73 -11.15
CA THR A 285 34.07 -6.07 -11.81
C THR A 285 34.26 -4.65 -11.27
N ALA A 286 33.17 -3.91 -11.07
CA ALA A 286 33.20 -2.56 -10.49
C ALA A 286 33.73 -2.57 -9.05
N VAL A 287 33.31 -3.53 -8.22
CA VAL A 287 33.83 -3.69 -6.85
C VAL A 287 35.33 -3.98 -6.86
N LEU A 288 35.80 -4.92 -7.70
CA LEU A 288 37.24 -5.22 -7.81
C LEU A 288 38.05 -3.99 -8.23
N ASN A 289 37.57 -3.23 -9.21
CA ASN A 289 38.23 -2.00 -9.65
C ASN A 289 38.26 -0.93 -8.54
N ALA A 290 37.17 -0.77 -7.79
CA ALA A 290 37.10 0.14 -6.65
C ALA A 290 38.02 -0.28 -5.49
N MET A 291 38.31 -1.57 -5.35
CA MET A 291 39.30 -2.09 -4.40
C MET A 291 40.75 -1.83 -4.85
N GLY A 292 40.98 -1.38 -6.09
CA GLY A 292 42.31 -1.15 -6.65
C GLY A 292 42.87 -2.30 -7.50
N PHE A 293 42.08 -3.34 -7.80
CA PHE A 293 42.47 -4.33 -8.82
C PHE A 293 42.28 -3.74 -10.22
N SER A 294 43.22 -3.95 -11.14
CA SER A 294 43.00 -3.64 -12.57
C SER A 294 42.27 -4.82 -13.23
N CYS A 295 40.93 -4.83 -13.21
CA CYS A 295 40.11 -5.90 -13.77
C CYS A 295 39.31 -5.41 -14.99
N SER A 296 39.71 -5.86 -16.17
CA SER A 296 39.01 -5.59 -17.44
C SER A 296 37.80 -6.52 -17.65
N SER A 297 36.88 -6.13 -18.53
CA SER A 297 35.75 -7.00 -18.91
C SER A 297 36.20 -8.33 -19.56
N ALA A 298 37.38 -8.37 -20.17
CA ALA A 298 37.95 -9.61 -20.70
C ALA A 298 38.40 -10.56 -19.58
N GLU A 299 38.96 -10.01 -18.50
CA GLU A 299 39.37 -10.77 -17.31
C GLU A 299 38.17 -11.24 -16.51
N SER A 300 37.15 -10.40 -16.33
CA SER A 300 35.86 -10.82 -15.76
C SER A 300 35.27 -12.03 -16.50
N ARG A 301 35.25 -12.00 -17.84
CA ARG A 301 34.81 -13.16 -18.65
C ARG A 301 35.71 -14.39 -18.44
N LYS A 302 37.02 -14.20 -18.28
CA LYS A 302 37.97 -15.30 -18.02
C LYS A 302 37.67 -15.96 -16.67
N TYR A 303 37.49 -15.18 -15.60
CA TYR A 303 37.14 -15.69 -14.27
C TYR A 303 35.78 -16.40 -14.27
N LEU A 304 34.79 -15.85 -14.99
CA LEU A 304 33.47 -16.48 -15.10
C LEU A 304 33.51 -17.81 -15.86
N LYS A 305 34.34 -17.93 -16.91
CA LYS A 305 34.57 -19.20 -17.61
C LYS A 305 35.30 -20.21 -16.74
N GLN A 306 36.31 -19.76 -15.98
CA GLN A 306 37.01 -20.60 -15.01
C GLN A 306 36.03 -21.15 -13.95
N GLU A 307 35.14 -20.31 -13.42
CA GLU A 307 34.10 -20.72 -12.48
C GLU A 307 33.11 -21.71 -13.11
N SER A 308 32.70 -21.48 -14.35
CA SER A 308 31.76 -22.35 -15.06
C SER A 308 32.35 -23.74 -15.29
N ALA A 309 33.63 -23.82 -15.64
CA ALA A 309 34.36 -25.07 -15.77
C ALA A 309 34.51 -25.81 -14.43
N PHE A 310 34.73 -25.07 -13.34
CA PHE A 310 34.77 -25.63 -11.99
C PHE A 310 33.42 -26.20 -11.57
N LEU A 311 32.33 -25.44 -11.71
CA LEU A 311 30.98 -25.89 -11.37
C LEU A 311 30.52 -27.09 -12.22
N ALA A 312 30.91 -27.16 -13.49
CA ALA A 312 30.61 -28.32 -14.36
C ALA A 312 31.29 -29.62 -13.88
N LYS A 313 32.43 -29.54 -13.18
CA LYS A 313 33.05 -30.73 -12.55
C LYS A 313 32.23 -31.23 -11.34
N ILE A 314 31.48 -30.34 -10.71
CA ILE A 314 30.73 -30.60 -9.46
C ILE A 314 29.26 -30.95 -9.73
N GLN A 315 28.68 -30.40 -10.80
CA GLN A 315 27.26 -30.52 -11.15
C GLN A 315 27.07 -31.36 -12.42
N HIS A 316 25.90 -32.01 -12.56
CA HIS A 316 25.51 -32.72 -13.80
C HIS A 316 25.05 -31.74 -14.91
N LYS A 317 25.83 -30.68 -15.19
CA LYS A 317 25.50 -29.63 -16.17
C LYS A 317 26.72 -29.30 -17.03
N ASP A 318 26.46 -28.94 -18.29
CA ASP A 318 27.50 -28.52 -19.23
C ASP A 318 28.08 -27.13 -18.89
N ALA A 319 29.39 -26.95 -19.07
CA ALA A 319 30.09 -25.72 -18.69
C ALA A 319 29.63 -24.49 -19.47
N GLU A 320 29.25 -24.62 -20.75
CA GLU A 320 28.78 -23.50 -21.55
C GLU A 320 27.37 -23.06 -21.13
N ASN A 321 26.52 -24.03 -20.74
CA ASN A 321 25.21 -23.74 -20.16
C ASN A 321 25.33 -23.00 -18.82
N ILE A 322 26.26 -23.42 -17.96
CA ILE A 322 26.54 -22.73 -16.69
C ILE A 322 27.05 -21.32 -16.96
N TYR A 323 27.99 -21.16 -17.89
CA TYR A 323 28.54 -19.85 -18.27
C TYR A 323 27.47 -18.89 -18.77
N THR A 324 26.59 -19.36 -19.65
CA THR A 324 25.48 -18.57 -20.20
C THR A 324 24.52 -18.14 -19.08
N THR A 325 24.22 -19.04 -18.15
CA THR A 325 23.36 -18.74 -17.00
C THR A 325 24.01 -17.72 -16.07
N LEU A 326 25.27 -17.93 -15.69
CA LEU A 326 25.99 -17.03 -14.79
C LEU A 326 26.11 -15.62 -15.39
N LYS A 327 26.48 -15.52 -16.66
CA LYS A 327 26.63 -14.23 -17.35
C LYS A 327 25.34 -13.37 -17.33
N GLY A 328 24.18 -14.01 -17.33
CA GLY A 328 22.88 -13.34 -17.38
C GLY A 328 22.29 -12.94 -16.03
N PHE A 329 22.88 -13.32 -14.89
CA PHE A 329 22.31 -12.98 -13.59
C PHE A 329 22.37 -11.49 -13.29
N SER A 330 21.23 -10.97 -12.84
CA SER A 330 21.09 -9.60 -12.38
C SER A 330 20.44 -9.58 -11.01
N LEU A 331 20.86 -8.65 -10.16
CA LEU A 331 20.23 -8.38 -8.88
C LEU A 331 18.85 -7.77 -9.10
N SER A 332 17.87 -8.27 -8.36
CA SER A 332 16.57 -7.62 -8.30
C SER A 332 16.69 -6.34 -7.48
N VAL A 333 16.46 -5.18 -8.09
CA VAL A 333 16.48 -3.90 -7.38
C VAL A 333 15.07 -3.55 -6.94
N ARG A 334 14.90 -3.26 -5.65
CA ARG A 334 13.62 -2.85 -5.09
C ARG A 334 13.29 -1.46 -5.58
N ALA A 335 12.06 -1.28 -6.04
CA ALA A 335 11.55 0.04 -6.35
C ALA A 335 11.45 0.84 -5.03
N GLU A 336 12.16 1.96 -4.97
CA GLU A 336 12.00 2.96 -3.93
C GLU A 336 10.72 3.74 -4.24
N TYR A 337 9.58 3.20 -3.79
CA TYR A 337 8.29 3.87 -3.95
C TYR A 337 8.15 5.15 -3.09
N TRP A 338 9.15 5.46 -2.26
CA TRP A 338 9.02 6.42 -1.15
C TRP A 338 10.13 7.48 -1.05
N THR A 339 11.13 7.51 -1.94
CA THR A 339 12.21 8.51 -1.88
C THR A 339 12.64 8.96 -3.28
N ASP A 340 12.58 10.27 -3.49
CA ASP A 340 13.01 11.06 -4.66
C ASP A 340 12.27 10.89 -5.99
N LEU A 341 11.29 11.78 -6.20
CA LEU A 341 10.71 12.16 -7.50
C LEU A 341 11.76 12.62 -8.54
N ASN A 342 12.99 12.88 -8.12
CA ASN A 342 14.06 13.42 -8.96
C ASN A 342 14.93 12.36 -9.66
N ASP A 343 14.85 11.07 -9.32
CA ASP A 343 15.75 10.09 -9.91
C ASP A 343 15.20 9.48 -11.23
N LEU A 344 14.96 10.36 -12.22
CA LEU A 344 14.61 10.01 -13.61
C LEU A 344 15.56 8.97 -14.22
N ASN A 345 16.81 8.86 -13.73
CA ASN A 345 17.77 7.89 -14.18
C ASN A 345 17.51 6.48 -13.61
N SER A 346 16.97 6.38 -12.39
CA SER A 346 16.55 5.10 -11.80
C SER A 346 15.33 4.55 -12.55
N LEU A 347 14.35 5.41 -12.86
CA LEU A 347 13.17 5.06 -13.67
C LEU A 347 13.53 4.67 -15.11
N ARG A 348 14.48 5.36 -15.75
CA ARG A 348 14.99 4.98 -17.08
C ARG A 348 15.78 3.66 -17.08
N SER A 349 16.58 3.44 -16.04
CA SER A 349 17.32 2.19 -15.88
C SER A 349 16.37 1.02 -15.59
N TYR A 350 15.29 1.29 -14.85
CA TYR A 350 14.19 0.36 -14.58
C TYR A 350 13.37 0.04 -15.83
N GLU A 351 12.96 1.05 -16.59
CA GLU A 351 12.28 0.90 -17.89
C GLU A 351 13.14 0.06 -18.85
N LYS A 352 14.44 0.35 -18.91
CA LYS A 352 15.39 -0.41 -19.73
C LYS A 352 15.50 -1.87 -19.28
N ASN A 353 15.61 -2.13 -17.98
CA ASN A 353 15.67 -3.49 -17.43
C ASN A 353 14.39 -4.28 -17.70
N ILE A 354 13.22 -3.66 -17.53
CA ILE A 354 11.93 -4.29 -17.81
C ILE A 354 11.81 -4.60 -19.30
N ASN A 355 12.21 -3.69 -20.17
CA ASN A 355 12.18 -3.91 -21.62
C ASN A 355 13.10 -5.06 -22.03
N GLU A 356 14.34 -5.11 -21.51
CA GLU A 356 15.28 -6.20 -21.78
C GLU A 356 14.76 -7.56 -21.24
N GLN A 357 14.19 -7.59 -20.04
CA GLN A 357 13.58 -8.81 -19.47
C GLN A 357 12.35 -9.26 -20.26
N ASN A 358 11.51 -8.31 -20.70
CA ASN A 358 10.33 -8.60 -21.51
C ASN A 358 10.71 -9.10 -22.90
N GLU A 359 11.75 -8.54 -23.55
CA GLU A 359 12.25 -9.04 -24.84
C GLU A 359 12.75 -10.48 -24.73
N VAL A 360 13.53 -10.80 -23.70
CA VAL A 360 14.00 -12.18 -23.44
C VAL A 360 12.80 -13.11 -23.18
N ARG A 361 11.82 -12.66 -22.41
CA ARG A 361 10.62 -13.45 -22.09
C ARG A 361 9.73 -13.66 -23.32
N ILE A 362 9.56 -12.64 -24.16
CA ILE A 362 8.84 -12.71 -25.44
C ILE A 362 9.55 -13.72 -26.35
N THR A 363 10.87 -13.62 -26.50
CA THR A 363 11.67 -14.54 -27.32
C THR A 363 11.51 -15.99 -26.86
N ASN A 364 11.61 -16.25 -25.54
CA ASN A 364 11.43 -17.58 -24.96
C ASN A 364 9.99 -18.11 -25.12
N LEU A 365 8.99 -17.23 -25.00
CA LEU A 365 7.58 -17.58 -25.21
C LEU A 365 7.28 -17.86 -26.68
N GLU A 366 7.86 -17.10 -27.61
CA GLU A 366 7.75 -17.33 -29.05
C GLU A 366 8.39 -18.66 -29.45
N GLU A 367 9.57 -18.99 -28.91
CA GLU A 367 10.23 -20.27 -29.13
C GLU A 367 9.42 -21.43 -28.53
N SER A 368 8.86 -21.25 -27.32
CA SER A 368 7.98 -22.24 -26.70
C SER A 368 6.67 -22.44 -27.47
N LEU A 369 6.08 -21.36 -27.97
CA LEU A 369 4.87 -21.37 -28.80
C LEU A 369 5.13 -22.07 -30.14
N LYS A 370 6.30 -21.83 -30.75
CA LYS A 370 6.73 -22.52 -31.97
C LYS A 370 6.89 -24.03 -31.73
N ASN A 371 7.55 -24.42 -30.64
CA ASN A 371 7.73 -25.83 -30.27
C ASN A 371 6.39 -26.54 -29.99
N GLU A 372 5.47 -25.91 -29.28
CA GLU A 372 4.13 -26.46 -29.03
C GLU A 372 3.26 -26.47 -30.29
N SER A 373 3.38 -25.48 -31.19
CA SER A 373 2.71 -25.49 -32.49
C SER A 373 3.22 -26.62 -33.40
N GLU A 374 4.52 -26.89 -33.40
CA GLU A 374 5.10 -28.03 -34.10
C GLU A 374 4.63 -29.36 -33.50
N ARG A 375 4.51 -29.44 -32.17
CA ARG A 375 3.98 -30.62 -31.47
C ARG A 375 2.50 -30.85 -31.77
N ALA A 376 1.68 -29.80 -31.77
CA ALA A 376 0.27 -29.85 -32.13
C ALA A 376 0.09 -30.29 -33.59
N SER A 377 0.94 -29.81 -34.50
CA SER A 377 0.94 -30.21 -35.91
C SER A 377 1.27 -31.70 -36.07
N ARG A 378 2.28 -32.21 -35.36
CA ARG A 378 2.61 -33.66 -35.36
C ARG A 378 1.48 -34.51 -34.80
N LEU A 379 0.87 -34.08 -33.69
CA LEU A 379 -0.27 -34.79 -33.08
C LEU A 379 -1.50 -34.78 -34.01
N GLN A 380 -1.74 -33.70 -34.75
CA GLN A 380 -2.80 -33.62 -35.73
C GLN A 380 -2.54 -34.55 -36.92
N GLU A 381 -1.29 -34.69 -37.34
CA GLU A 381 -0.87 -35.62 -38.39
C GLU A 381 -1.03 -37.09 -37.97
N GLU A 382 -0.63 -37.42 -36.73
CA GLU A 382 -0.90 -38.73 -36.12
C GLU A 382 -2.41 -39.02 -36.00
N LEU A 383 -3.20 -38.03 -35.56
CA LEU A 383 -4.66 -38.17 -35.47
C LEU A 383 -5.29 -38.43 -36.84
N ASN A 384 -4.83 -37.73 -37.88
CA ASN A 384 -5.29 -37.92 -39.26
C ASN A 384 -4.91 -39.31 -39.80
N GLN A 385 -3.70 -39.81 -39.47
CA GLN A 385 -3.30 -41.18 -39.83
C GLN A 385 -4.14 -42.23 -39.11
N ILE A 386 -4.46 -42.01 -37.82
CA ILE A 386 -5.33 -42.90 -37.03
C ILE A 386 -6.76 -42.88 -37.58
N HIS A 387 -7.30 -41.71 -37.95
CA HIS A 387 -8.61 -41.61 -38.60
C HIS A 387 -8.64 -42.32 -39.96
N ALA A 388 -7.60 -42.17 -40.78
CA ALA A 388 -7.50 -42.89 -42.05
C ALA A 388 -7.43 -44.42 -41.85
N LEU A 389 -6.71 -44.89 -40.83
CA LEU A 389 -6.69 -46.30 -40.42
C LEU A 389 -8.07 -46.77 -39.93
N TYR A 390 -8.78 -45.94 -39.16
CA TYR A 390 -10.11 -46.24 -38.64
C TYR A 390 -11.15 -46.31 -39.77
N GLU A 391 -11.11 -45.39 -40.73
CA GLU A 391 -11.97 -45.43 -41.92
C GLU A 391 -11.65 -46.63 -42.81
N HIS A 392 -10.38 -46.97 -43.00
CA HIS A 392 -9.98 -48.16 -43.74
C HIS A 392 -10.49 -49.44 -43.05
N GLN A 393 -10.34 -49.55 -41.74
CA GLN A 393 -10.90 -50.66 -40.95
C GLN A 393 -12.43 -50.67 -41.00
N GLY A 394 -13.09 -49.51 -40.96
CA GLY A 394 -14.54 -49.37 -41.10
C GLY A 394 -15.05 -49.82 -42.46
N HIS A 395 -14.34 -49.52 -43.55
CA HIS A 395 -14.65 -50.04 -44.89
C HIS A 395 -14.45 -51.55 -44.99
N VAL A 396 -13.39 -52.09 -44.37
CA VAL A 396 -13.14 -53.54 -44.29
C VAL A 396 -14.22 -54.24 -43.46
N LEU A 397 -14.63 -53.67 -42.32
CA LEU A 397 -15.73 -54.15 -41.49
C LEU A 397 -17.07 -54.10 -42.21
N ASN A 398 -17.35 -53.04 -42.97
CA ASN A 398 -18.57 -52.95 -43.77
C ASN A 398 -18.56 -53.96 -44.93
N LYS A 399 -17.40 -54.25 -45.53
CA LYS A 399 -17.25 -55.32 -46.51
C LYS A 399 -17.49 -56.69 -45.88
N TYR A 400 -16.88 -56.98 -44.73
CA TYR A 400 -17.14 -58.22 -43.98
C TYR A 400 -18.59 -58.32 -43.50
N ARG A 401 -19.22 -57.21 -43.11
CA ARG A 401 -20.63 -57.16 -42.71
C ARG A 401 -21.54 -57.40 -43.91
N HIS A 402 -21.21 -56.87 -45.08
CA HIS A 402 -21.92 -57.15 -46.32
C HIS A 402 -21.76 -58.61 -46.75
N ASP A 403 -20.55 -59.18 -46.63
CA ASP A 403 -20.28 -60.60 -46.92
C ASP A 403 -21.00 -61.52 -45.91
N VAL A 404 -21.02 -61.15 -44.63
CA VAL A 404 -21.75 -61.85 -43.56
C VAL A 404 -23.26 -61.72 -43.75
N GLU A 405 -23.79 -60.56 -44.12
CA GLU A 405 -25.21 -60.38 -44.44
C GLU A 405 -25.60 -61.15 -45.70
N THR A 406 -24.71 -61.27 -46.69
CA THR A 406 -24.93 -62.06 -47.91
C THR A 406 -24.93 -63.56 -47.59
N ILE A 407 -24.03 -64.02 -46.72
CA ILE A 407 -24.02 -65.40 -46.19
C ILE A 407 -25.26 -65.66 -45.32
N LEU A 408 -25.59 -64.77 -44.36
CA LEU A 408 -26.77 -64.87 -43.49
C LEU A 408 -28.10 -64.80 -44.26
N ASN A 409 -28.12 -64.12 -45.42
CA ASN A 409 -29.30 -64.02 -46.27
C ASN A 409 -29.39 -65.08 -47.36
N SER A 410 -28.30 -65.81 -47.63
CA SER A 410 -28.31 -66.97 -48.53
C SER A 410 -29.30 -68.03 -48.03
N ALA A 411 -30.05 -68.62 -48.97
CA ALA A 411 -31.05 -69.63 -48.64
C ALA A 411 -30.44 -70.83 -47.90
N SER A 412 -29.17 -71.19 -48.17
CA SER A 412 -28.46 -72.29 -47.53
C SER A 412 -28.11 -72.03 -46.05
N TRP A 413 -27.82 -70.77 -45.67
CA TRP A 413 -27.53 -70.41 -44.28
C TRP A 413 -28.80 -70.21 -43.44
N LYS A 414 -29.84 -69.57 -44.00
CA LYS A 414 -31.15 -69.43 -43.32
C LYS A 414 -31.81 -70.77 -43.00
N ILE A 415 -31.57 -71.80 -43.83
CA ILE A 415 -32.10 -73.15 -43.61
C ILE A 415 -31.25 -73.94 -42.58
N SER A 416 -29.94 -73.73 -42.51
CA SER A 416 -29.05 -74.56 -41.67
C SER A 416 -28.61 -73.94 -40.33
N ALA A 417 -28.78 -72.62 -40.12
CA ALA A 417 -28.41 -71.91 -38.89
C ALA A 417 -29.23 -72.32 -37.64
N PRO A 418 -30.56 -72.55 -37.70
CA PRO A 418 -31.33 -72.98 -36.53
C PRO A 418 -31.09 -74.44 -36.12
N LEU A 419 -30.57 -75.27 -37.03
CA LEU A 419 -30.30 -76.70 -36.82
C LEU A 419 -28.88 -76.96 -36.27
N ARG A 420 -27.90 -76.07 -36.50
CA ARG A 420 -26.53 -76.23 -35.95
C ARG A 420 -26.36 -75.67 -34.53
N VAL A 421 -27.12 -74.65 -34.13
CA VAL A 421 -27.12 -74.13 -32.75
C VAL A 421 -28.04 -74.95 -31.83
N ALA A 422 -28.87 -75.84 -32.38
CA ALA A 422 -29.75 -76.74 -31.65
C ALA A 422 -29.39 -78.23 -31.80
N GLY A 423 -28.14 -78.54 -32.14
CA GLY A 423 -27.64 -79.90 -32.39
C GLY A 423 -26.94 -80.57 -31.21
N ARG A 424 -26.82 -79.94 -30.03
CA ARG A 424 -26.26 -80.59 -28.84
C ARG A 424 -27.05 -80.20 -27.59
N ARG A 425 -27.90 -81.13 -27.15
CA ARG A 425 -28.68 -81.16 -25.89
C ARG A 425 -30.03 -80.42 -25.92
N VAL A 426 -31.07 -81.04 -26.49
CA VAL A 426 -32.32 -81.45 -25.80
C VAL A 426 -33.42 -81.84 -26.84
N PRO A 427 -34.17 -82.94 -26.63
CA PRO A 427 -35.06 -83.57 -27.63
C PRO A 427 -36.37 -82.85 -28.01
N LEU A 428 -36.90 -83.22 -29.18
CA LEU A 428 -37.93 -82.57 -30.01
C LEU A 428 -39.34 -82.35 -29.43
N LYS A 429 -39.70 -82.77 -28.21
CA LYS A 429 -41.10 -82.75 -27.72
C LYS A 429 -41.54 -81.49 -26.95
N ILE A 430 -40.65 -80.53 -26.68
CA ILE A 430 -40.92 -79.42 -25.74
C ILE A 430 -40.87 -78.02 -26.41
N ARG A 431 -40.60 -77.94 -27.71
CA ARG A 431 -40.31 -76.66 -28.40
C ARG A 431 -41.52 -75.85 -28.89
N GLN A 432 -42.72 -76.42 -28.86
CA GLN A 432 -43.96 -75.80 -29.39
C GLN A 432 -44.76 -74.93 -28.40
N PRO A 433 -44.78 -75.16 -27.06
CA PRO A 433 -45.58 -74.33 -26.14
C PRO A 433 -44.91 -73.01 -25.72
N VAL A 434 -43.57 -72.96 -25.67
CA VAL A 434 -42.80 -71.82 -25.12
C VAL A 434 -42.75 -70.62 -26.09
N LYS A 435 -42.91 -70.87 -27.40
CA LYS A 435 -42.98 -69.81 -28.43
C LYS A 435 -44.30 -69.02 -28.45
N ARG A 436 -45.37 -69.48 -27.79
CA ARG A 436 -46.66 -68.79 -27.72
C ARG A 436 -46.81 -67.84 -26.53
N LEU A 437 -45.94 -67.95 -25.52
CA LEU A 437 -46.03 -67.14 -24.29
C LEU A 437 -45.25 -65.82 -24.38
N PHE A 438 -44.12 -65.80 -25.11
CA PHE A 438 -43.27 -64.61 -25.24
C PHE A 438 -43.78 -63.56 -26.24
N PHE A 439 -44.71 -63.94 -27.14
CA PHE A 439 -45.26 -63.04 -28.17
C PHE A 439 -46.40 -62.13 -27.68
N ARG A 440 -46.82 -62.25 -26.41
CA ARG A 440 -47.98 -61.52 -25.87
C ARG A 440 -47.66 -60.41 -24.88
N LEU A 441 -46.39 -60.18 -24.52
CA LEU A 441 -46.05 -59.30 -23.40
C LEU A 441 -45.29 -58.02 -23.74
N PHE A 442 -44.95 -57.75 -25.01
CA PHE A 442 -44.13 -56.56 -25.35
C PHE A 442 -44.76 -55.49 -26.26
N TYR A 443 -46.00 -55.65 -26.74
CA TYR A 443 -46.69 -54.55 -27.43
C TYR A 443 -48.20 -54.57 -27.17
N LEU A 444 -48.62 -53.95 -26.06
CA LEU A 444 -49.82 -53.10 -26.00
C LEU A 444 -50.01 -52.56 -24.58
N GLY A 445 -50.12 -51.23 -24.49
CA GLY A 445 -51.11 -50.58 -23.65
C GLY A 445 -50.98 -50.68 -22.13
N GLN A 446 -50.48 -49.60 -21.55
CA GLN A 446 -51.13 -48.85 -20.46
C GLN A 446 -51.80 -49.60 -19.28
N ARG A 447 -51.44 -49.06 -18.11
CA ARG A 447 -52.29 -48.77 -16.94
C ARG A 447 -52.49 -49.86 -15.85
N VAL A 448 -51.83 -49.58 -14.72
CA VAL A 448 -52.44 -49.23 -13.42
C VAL A 448 -53.15 -50.34 -12.61
N LYS A 449 -52.55 -50.57 -11.41
CA LYS A 449 -53.10 -50.83 -10.04
C LYS A 449 -53.68 -52.22 -9.67
N VAL A 450 -53.08 -52.88 -8.66
CA VAL A 450 -53.37 -52.96 -7.18
C VAL A 450 -54.25 -54.18 -6.86
N LYS A 451 -53.70 -55.24 -6.22
CA LYS A 451 -53.50 -55.51 -4.77
C LYS A 451 -54.78 -55.93 -4.03
N SER A 452 -54.73 -57.06 -3.31
CA SER A 452 -54.82 -57.13 -1.83
C SER A 452 -55.31 -58.49 -1.33
N GLY A 453 -54.67 -59.00 -0.27
CA GLY A 453 -55.13 -60.16 0.48
C GLY A 453 -54.44 -60.37 1.83
N LYS A 454 -54.02 -59.30 2.54
CA LYS A 454 -54.04 -59.22 4.03
C LYS A 454 -53.76 -57.77 4.52
N VAL A 455 -54.50 -57.43 5.57
CA VAL A 455 -54.95 -56.12 6.11
C VAL A 455 -54.23 -55.95 7.49
N ILE A 456 -53.94 -54.79 8.13
CA ILE A 456 -54.78 -53.67 8.62
C ILE A 456 -53.90 -52.46 9.03
N ALA A 457 -54.49 -51.25 8.92
CA ALA A 457 -54.28 -50.01 9.71
C ALA A 457 -53.20 -48.97 9.33
N GLN A 458 -53.69 -47.98 8.57
CA GLN A 458 -53.82 -46.55 8.92
C GLN A 458 -52.63 -45.58 8.87
N VAL A 459 -52.58 -44.85 7.74
CA VAL A 459 -52.53 -43.38 7.58
C VAL A 459 -51.52 -42.60 8.42
N THR A 460 -50.52 -42.02 7.76
CA THR A 460 -50.43 -40.56 7.58
C THR A 460 -49.43 -40.19 6.49
N SER A 461 -49.73 -39.08 5.82
CA SER A 461 -49.23 -38.60 4.55
C SER A 461 -47.74 -38.23 4.52
N ASN A 462 -47.10 -38.36 3.35
CA ASN A 462 -46.25 -37.25 2.89
C ASN A 462 -46.27 -37.05 1.36
N ASN A 463 -46.83 -35.91 0.98
CA ASN A 463 -47.18 -35.46 -0.36
C ASN A 463 -45.93 -34.98 -1.13
N SER A 464 -45.31 -35.82 -1.96
CA SER A 464 -44.24 -35.41 -2.90
C SER A 464 -44.77 -35.11 -4.31
N GLY A 465 -45.93 -35.65 -4.69
CA GLY A 465 -46.57 -35.42 -6.00
C GLY A 465 -47.25 -34.04 -6.13
N LEU A 466 -47.85 -33.54 -5.05
CA LEU A 466 -48.50 -32.22 -5.05
C LEU A 466 -47.47 -31.08 -5.20
N LYS A 467 -46.27 -31.24 -4.62
CA LYS A 467 -45.18 -30.24 -4.70
C LYS A 467 -44.65 -30.05 -6.13
N LYS A 468 -44.71 -31.09 -6.97
CA LYS A 468 -44.24 -31.00 -8.37
C LYS A 468 -45.28 -30.32 -9.26
N ARG A 469 -46.57 -30.62 -9.08
CA ARG A 469 -47.67 -29.93 -9.77
C ARG A 469 -47.84 -28.47 -9.35
N VAL A 470 -47.67 -28.15 -8.07
CA VAL A 470 -47.70 -26.75 -7.58
C VAL A 470 -46.50 -25.96 -8.13
N ARG A 471 -45.33 -26.58 -8.31
CA ARG A 471 -44.15 -25.93 -8.91
C ARG A 471 -44.36 -25.55 -10.37
N GLU A 472 -44.96 -26.42 -11.17
CA GLU A 472 -45.26 -26.12 -12.58
C GLU A 472 -46.36 -25.06 -12.72
N VAL A 473 -47.41 -25.13 -11.90
CA VAL A 473 -48.49 -24.13 -11.90
C VAL A 473 -47.97 -22.76 -11.45
N SER A 474 -47.15 -22.69 -10.40
CA SER A 474 -46.58 -21.43 -9.90
C SER A 474 -45.62 -20.79 -10.89
N ARG A 475 -44.83 -21.61 -11.60
CA ARG A 475 -43.90 -21.13 -12.64
C ARG A 475 -44.65 -20.59 -13.85
N ASN A 476 -45.73 -21.24 -14.27
CA ASN A 476 -46.58 -20.73 -15.36
C ASN A 476 -47.35 -19.46 -14.98
N ILE A 477 -47.83 -19.35 -13.74
CA ILE A 477 -48.47 -18.12 -13.24
C ILE A 477 -47.45 -16.95 -13.17
N TYR A 478 -46.22 -17.22 -12.73
CA TYR A 478 -45.16 -16.21 -12.69
C TYR A 478 -44.76 -15.70 -14.09
N MET A 479 -44.67 -16.60 -15.07
CA MET A 479 -44.32 -16.24 -16.46
C MET A 479 -45.44 -15.45 -17.17
N GLN A 480 -46.69 -15.55 -16.70
CA GLN A 480 -47.84 -14.85 -17.27
C GLN A 480 -48.20 -13.52 -16.56
N LEU A 481 -47.45 -13.12 -15.51
CA LEU A 481 -47.64 -11.83 -14.83
C LEU A 481 -47.09 -10.66 -15.68
N PRO A 482 -47.76 -9.49 -15.73
CA PRO A 482 -47.19 -8.26 -16.30
C PRO A 482 -45.94 -7.79 -15.53
N GLU A 483 -44.94 -7.24 -16.22
CA GLU A 483 -43.62 -6.94 -15.62
C GLU A 483 -43.67 -6.07 -14.37
N ARG A 484 -44.55 -5.08 -14.33
CA ARG A 484 -44.74 -4.19 -13.16
C ARG A 484 -45.10 -4.91 -11.84
N TYR A 485 -45.52 -6.17 -11.88
CA TYR A 485 -45.87 -6.97 -10.69
C TYR A 485 -44.90 -8.11 -10.39
N LYS A 486 -43.97 -8.45 -11.31
CA LYS A 486 -43.02 -9.55 -11.12
C LYS A 486 -42.02 -9.26 -10.01
N GLU A 487 -41.58 -8.02 -9.88
CA GLU A 487 -40.60 -7.60 -8.86
C GLU A 487 -41.17 -7.70 -7.43
N LYS A 488 -42.43 -7.27 -7.23
CA LYS A 488 -43.13 -7.41 -5.95
C LYS A 488 -43.41 -8.87 -5.59
N ALA A 489 -43.81 -9.69 -6.56
CA ALA A 489 -44.01 -11.13 -6.36
C ALA A 489 -42.70 -11.86 -6.03
N LEU A 490 -41.58 -11.44 -6.63
CA LEU A 490 -40.24 -11.99 -6.38
C LEU A 490 -39.75 -11.64 -4.98
N LYS A 491 -39.91 -10.38 -4.53
CA LYS A 491 -39.55 -9.95 -3.16
C LYS A 491 -40.35 -10.70 -2.09
N VAL A 492 -41.64 -10.96 -2.32
CA VAL A 492 -42.47 -11.77 -1.40
C VAL A 492 -42.05 -13.25 -1.41
N ALA A 493 -41.76 -13.83 -2.58
CA ALA A 493 -41.32 -15.23 -2.69
C ALA A 493 -39.94 -15.47 -2.07
N MET A 494 -39.01 -14.51 -2.18
CA MET A 494 -37.68 -14.55 -1.55
C MET A 494 -37.76 -14.48 -0.02
N LYS A 495 -38.73 -13.73 0.53
CA LYS A 495 -39.00 -13.70 1.98
C LYS A 495 -39.55 -15.02 2.53
N VAL A 496 -40.37 -15.72 1.74
CA VAL A 496 -41.08 -16.93 2.22
C VAL A 496 -40.25 -18.22 2.03
N ARG A 497 -39.42 -18.32 0.97
CA ARG A 497 -38.51 -19.47 0.74
C ARG A 497 -37.17 -19.05 0.11
N PRO A 498 -36.21 -18.57 0.92
CA PRO A 498 -34.90 -18.08 0.45
C PRO A 498 -34.09 -19.10 -0.34
N ALA A 499 -34.14 -20.38 0.07
CA ALA A 499 -33.37 -21.46 -0.54
C ALA A 499 -33.71 -21.72 -2.02
N TRP A 500 -34.86 -21.27 -2.51
CA TRP A 500 -35.28 -21.46 -3.89
C TRP A 500 -34.66 -20.46 -4.87
N PHE A 501 -34.11 -19.35 -4.37
CA PHE A 501 -33.59 -18.25 -5.18
C PHE A 501 -32.08 -18.08 -5.05
N ARG A 502 -31.35 -19.05 -4.49
CA ARG A 502 -29.87 -19.02 -4.36
C ARG A 502 -29.12 -18.82 -5.68
N HIS A 503 -29.77 -19.10 -6.81
CA HIS A 503 -29.19 -18.91 -8.15
C HIS A 503 -29.73 -17.66 -8.87
N HIS A 504 -30.57 -16.85 -8.20
CA HIS A 504 -31.12 -15.63 -8.77
C HIS A 504 -30.17 -14.45 -8.47
N PRO A 505 -29.76 -13.64 -9.45
CA PRO A 505 -28.75 -12.58 -9.27
C PRO A 505 -29.04 -11.63 -8.11
N ALA A 506 -30.30 -11.20 -7.98
CA ALA A 506 -30.77 -10.33 -6.89
C ALA A 506 -30.65 -10.93 -5.47
N PHE A 507 -30.59 -12.27 -5.33
CA PHE A 507 -30.38 -12.91 -4.02
C PHE A 507 -28.92 -12.82 -3.58
N ASN A 508 -27.98 -12.95 -4.52
CA ASN A 508 -26.55 -12.83 -4.23
C ASN A 508 -26.15 -11.39 -3.94
N GLN A 509 -26.77 -10.41 -4.60
CA GLN A 509 -26.56 -8.98 -4.30
C GLN A 509 -27.06 -8.60 -2.90
N ALA A 510 -28.26 -9.06 -2.52
CA ALA A 510 -28.78 -8.84 -1.16
C ALA A 510 -28.01 -9.60 -0.07
N LEU A 511 -27.35 -10.73 -0.41
CA LEU A 511 -26.44 -11.43 0.50
C LEU A 511 -25.11 -10.70 0.60
N TYR A 512 -24.55 -10.21 -0.51
CA TYR A 512 -23.30 -9.46 -0.58
C TYR A 512 -23.39 -8.15 0.23
N GLU A 513 -24.46 -7.37 0.04
CA GLU A 513 -24.73 -6.16 0.83
C GLU A 513 -24.93 -6.47 2.32
N LYS A 514 -25.56 -7.60 2.67
CA LYS A 514 -25.68 -8.05 4.08
C LYS A 514 -24.40 -8.59 4.68
N THR A 515 -23.46 -9.08 3.87
CA THR A 515 -22.23 -9.71 4.34
C THR A 515 -21.16 -8.66 4.61
N ILE A 516 -21.11 -7.57 3.83
CA ILE A 516 -20.26 -6.40 4.11
C ILE A 516 -20.70 -5.70 5.40
N ILE A 517 -22.02 -5.61 5.66
CA ILE A 517 -22.54 -4.94 6.87
C ILE A 517 -22.43 -5.82 8.14
N ASN A 518 -22.42 -7.16 8.02
CA ASN A 518 -22.39 -8.06 9.18
C ASN A 518 -21.03 -8.72 9.49
N ASN A 519 -20.04 -8.71 8.58
CA ASN A 519 -18.71 -9.27 8.87
C ASN A 519 -17.80 -8.35 9.70
N SER A 520 -18.28 -7.21 10.17
CA SER A 520 -17.60 -6.34 11.15
C SER A 520 -17.69 -6.84 12.60
N LYS A 521 -18.23 -8.04 12.86
CA LYS A 521 -18.30 -8.67 14.19
C LYS A 521 -17.78 -10.11 14.14
N GLY A 522 -16.46 -10.31 14.16
CA GLY A 522 -15.93 -11.68 14.24
C GLY A 522 -14.42 -11.83 14.41
N THR A 523 -13.63 -10.81 14.11
CA THR A 523 -12.18 -10.79 14.35
C THR A 523 -11.80 -9.36 14.68
N GLN A 524 -11.51 -9.09 15.95
CA GLN A 524 -10.86 -7.85 16.34
C GLN A 524 -9.40 -7.98 15.90
N PRO A 525 -8.86 -7.09 15.04
CA PRO A 525 -7.43 -7.01 14.86
C PRO A 525 -6.76 -6.85 16.23
N VAL A 526 -5.71 -7.64 16.45
CA VAL A 526 -4.93 -7.60 17.69
C VAL A 526 -3.75 -6.68 17.44
N PHE A 527 -3.68 -5.56 18.16
CA PHE A 527 -2.72 -4.48 17.92
C PHE A 527 -1.47 -4.66 18.78
N LEU A 528 -0.32 -4.24 18.25
CA LEU A 528 0.95 -4.29 18.98
C LEU A 528 1.09 -2.99 19.80
N SER A 529 0.68 -3.00 21.06
CA SER A 529 0.82 -1.87 21.97
C SER A 529 2.19 -1.88 22.64
N HIS A 530 2.91 -0.76 22.62
CA HIS A 530 4.17 -0.59 23.34
C HIS A 530 3.89 0.01 24.72
N SER A 531 4.38 -0.63 25.79
CA SER A 531 4.24 -0.11 27.15
C SER A 531 5.49 0.67 27.60
N ASN A 532 5.31 1.61 28.52
CA ASN A 532 6.39 2.49 29.03
C ASN A 532 7.58 1.77 29.70
N ASN A 533 7.48 0.46 29.93
CA ASN A 533 8.56 -0.40 30.42
C ASN A 533 9.35 -1.11 29.29
N GLY A 534 9.12 -0.76 28.02
CA GLY A 534 9.84 -1.29 26.86
C GLY A 534 9.35 -2.64 26.34
N THR A 535 8.15 -3.10 26.75
CA THR A 535 7.56 -4.34 26.24
C THR A 535 6.46 -4.09 25.22
N TYR A 536 6.42 -4.92 24.18
CA TYR A 536 5.30 -4.96 23.24
C TYR A 536 4.27 -5.99 23.72
N SER A 537 3.00 -5.62 23.71
CA SER A 537 1.90 -6.50 24.06
C SER A 537 0.82 -6.46 23.01
N PHE A 538 0.17 -7.58 22.80
CA PHE A 538 -1.00 -7.67 21.95
C PHE A 538 -2.22 -7.15 22.71
N SER A 539 -2.88 -6.10 22.21
CA SER A 539 -4.07 -5.52 22.82
C SER A 539 -5.29 -5.65 21.89
N ASP A 540 -6.45 -5.91 22.51
CA ASP A 540 -7.75 -5.95 21.85
C ASP A 540 -8.41 -4.56 21.79
N ARG A 541 -7.67 -3.47 22.09
CA ARG A 541 -8.19 -2.10 22.18
C ARG A 541 -7.77 -1.27 20.95
N PRO A 542 -8.67 -1.06 19.99
CA PRO A 542 -8.37 -0.39 18.72
C PRO A 542 -8.10 1.13 18.78
N ASP A 543 -8.10 1.76 19.96
CA ASP A 543 -8.28 3.22 20.11
C ASP A 543 -7.11 3.94 20.81
N GLU A 544 -6.04 3.26 21.19
CA GLU A 544 -4.91 3.88 21.90
C GLU A 544 -3.78 4.20 20.91
N TYR A 545 -3.61 5.49 20.57
CA TYR A 545 -2.45 6.02 19.86
C TYR A 545 -1.16 5.70 20.65
N VAL A 546 -0.11 5.29 19.93
CA VAL A 546 1.20 4.98 20.51
C VAL A 546 2.25 5.81 19.81
N TYR A 547 2.88 6.72 20.54
CA TYR A 547 4.08 7.40 20.07
C TYR A 547 5.26 6.43 20.07
N ILE A 548 5.98 6.35 18.95
CA ILE A 548 7.18 5.55 18.80
C ILE A 548 8.37 6.51 18.75
N PRO A 549 9.21 6.58 19.81
CA PRO A 549 10.35 7.47 19.82
C PRO A 549 11.30 7.18 18.65
N ALA A 550 11.76 8.24 17.99
CA ALA A 550 12.73 8.11 16.92
C ALA A 550 14.03 7.48 17.43
N LYS A 551 14.66 6.63 16.61
CA LYS A 551 15.94 6.00 16.95
C LYS A 551 17.07 6.70 16.20
N LYS A 552 18.06 7.19 16.95
CA LYS A 552 19.24 7.86 16.38
C LYS A 552 19.96 6.93 15.38
N PRO A 553 20.19 7.36 14.12
CA PRO A 553 20.88 6.55 13.12
C PRO A 553 22.30 6.16 13.57
N ASN A 554 22.74 4.93 13.22
CA ASN A 554 24.08 4.44 13.59
C ASN A 554 25.23 5.29 12.99
N TYR A 555 25.01 5.93 11.84
CA TYR A 555 25.97 6.78 11.13
C TYR A 555 25.59 8.27 11.19
N PHE A 556 24.91 8.68 12.28
CA PHE A 556 24.39 10.03 12.44
C PHE A 556 25.45 11.13 12.21
N LYS A 557 26.70 10.91 12.66
CA LYS A 557 27.80 11.88 12.47
C LYS A 557 28.16 12.06 11.00
N ASP A 558 28.10 11.00 10.20
CA ASP A 558 28.41 11.08 8.77
C ASP A 558 27.30 11.83 8.04
N ILE A 559 26.04 11.55 8.36
CA ILE A 559 24.87 12.29 7.84
C ILE A 559 24.99 13.79 8.16
N LEU A 560 25.29 14.14 9.41
CA LEU A 560 25.50 15.54 9.78
C LEU A 560 26.68 16.19 9.07
N ASN A 561 27.70 15.42 8.66
CA ASN A 561 28.84 15.94 7.91
C ASN A 561 28.52 16.19 6.43
N GLU A 562 27.48 15.53 5.90
CA GLU A 562 26.99 15.73 4.53
C GLU A 562 26.14 17.00 4.37
N PHE A 563 25.53 17.52 5.45
CA PHE A 563 24.78 18.78 5.38
C PHE A 563 25.70 19.97 5.08
N GLU A 564 25.38 20.70 4.01
CA GLU A 564 26.08 21.91 3.59
C GLU A 564 25.78 23.07 4.55
N VAL A 565 24.53 23.19 5.00
CA VAL A 565 24.06 24.22 5.92
C VAL A 565 23.86 23.62 7.30
N LYS A 566 24.50 24.21 8.32
CA LYS A 566 24.40 23.79 9.73
C LYS A 566 24.01 24.99 10.58
N PRO A 567 22.72 25.39 10.56
CA PRO A 567 22.28 26.61 11.20
C PRO A 567 22.36 26.51 12.72
N LEU A 568 22.60 27.63 13.39
CA LEU A 568 22.38 27.72 14.84
C LEU A 568 20.89 27.94 15.09
N PHE A 569 20.26 27.08 15.92
CA PHE A 569 18.88 27.29 16.35
C PHE A 569 18.81 28.03 17.69
N SER A 570 18.04 29.12 17.76
CA SER A 570 17.68 29.78 19.02
C SER A 570 16.31 29.30 19.49
N ILE A 571 16.25 28.49 20.54
CA ILE A 571 14.99 28.07 21.15
C ILE A 571 14.48 29.21 22.04
N ILE A 572 13.27 29.69 21.78
CA ILE A 572 12.67 30.89 22.37
C ILE A 572 11.60 30.46 23.38
N VAL A 573 11.83 30.75 24.66
CA VAL A 573 10.91 30.35 25.75
C VAL A 573 10.56 31.54 26.65
N PRO A 574 9.31 32.02 26.64
CA PRO A 574 8.81 32.95 27.64
C PRO A 574 8.50 32.21 28.96
N ILE A 575 9.01 32.72 30.08
CA ILE A 575 8.86 32.11 31.41
C ILE A 575 8.00 33.01 32.32
N TYR A 576 6.97 32.45 32.95
CA TYR A 576 6.15 33.14 33.96
C TYR A 576 5.54 32.18 34.97
N ASN A 577 6.00 32.19 36.22
CA ASN A 577 5.56 31.28 37.30
C ASN A 577 5.61 29.80 36.89
N THR A 578 6.68 29.37 36.21
CA THR A 578 6.80 28.01 35.68
C THR A 578 7.10 27.02 36.81
N PRO A 579 6.30 25.95 36.99
CA PRO A 579 6.62 24.90 37.95
C PRO A 579 7.99 24.28 37.69
N LEU A 580 8.81 24.12 38.74
CA LEU A 580 10.22 23.75 38.61
C LEU A 580 10.45 22.36 38.00
N ASP A 581 9.54 21.42 38.25
CA ASP A 581 9.55 20.09 37.66
C ASP A 581 9.33 20.14 36.14
N LEU A 582 8.40 20.97 35.69
CA LEU A 582 8.13 21.17 34.27
C LEU A 582 9.26 21.95 33.57
N LEU A 583 9.81 22.97 34.23
CA LEU A 583 11.00 23.69 33.75
C LEU A 583 12.17 22.74 33.51
N ALA A 584 12.41 21.82 34.45
CA ALA A 584 13.50 20.84 34.34
C ALA A 584 13.29 19.86 33.17
N LEU A 585 12.05 19.40 32.94
CA LEU A 585 11.71 18.53 31.82
C LEU A 585 11.86 19.25 30.47
N MET A 586 11.38 20.49 30.37
CA MET A 586 11.51 21.33 29.17
C MET A 586 12.98 21.55 28.82
N VAL A 587 13.80 22.01 29.79
CA VAL A 587 15.26 22.21 29.58
C VAL A 587 15.92 20.91 29.15
N LYS A 588 15.59 19.79 29.80
CA LYS A 588 16.13 18.47 29.46
C LYS A 588 15.80 18.05 28.02
N SER A 589 14.59 18.35 27.53
CA SER A 589 14.20 18.03 26.16
C SER A 589 15.05 18.76 25.10
N VAL A 590 15.55 19.96 25.44
CA VAL A 590 16.48 20.74 24.60
C VAL A 590 17.91 20.19 24.74
N GLU A 591 18.35 19.85 25.95
CA GLU A 591 19.67 19.26 26.20
C GLU A 591 19.85 17.91 25.49
N ASP A 592 18.80 17.11 25.39
CA ASP A 592 18.79 15.77 24.80
C ASP A 592 18.70 15.77 23.24
N GLN A 593 18.66 16.95 22.59
CA GLN A 593 18.60 17.06 21.13
C GLN A 593 19.78 16.38 20.43
N TRP A 594 19.51 15.68 19.33
CA TRP A 594 20.55 14.98 18.57
C TRP A 594 21.49 15.91 17.82
N TYR A 595 20.94 17.01 17.31
CA TYR A 595 21.67 18.11 16.68
C TYR A 595 22.11 19.09 17.78
N ASP A 596 23.40 19.41 17.83
CA ASP A 596 24.04 20.07 18.98
C ASP A 596 24.25 21.58 18.80
N ASN A 597 24.02 22.12 17.61
CA ASN A 597 24.20 23.54 17.28
C ASN A 597 22.93 24.33 17.62
N TRP A 598 22.73 24.58 18.92
CA TRP A 598 21.60 25.33 19.45
C TRP A 598 21.99 26.24 20.61
N GLU A 599 21.13 27.21 20.89
CA GLU A 599 21.10 27.99 22.13
C GLU A 599 19.66 28.06 22.66
N LEU A 600 19.50 28.16 23.99
CA LEU A 600 18.20 28.26 24.65
C LEU A 600 18.07 29.64 25.29
N VAL A 601 17.09 30.43 24.84
CA VAL A 601 16.87 31.81 25.29
C VAL A 601 15.61 31.86 26.15
N LEU A 602 15.81 31.99 27.47
CA LEU A 602 14.78 32.02 28.49
C LEU A 602 14.51 33.47 28.90
N ALA A 603 13.34 34.01 28.55
CA ALA A 603 12.92 35.35 28.98
C ALA A 603 11.93 35.25 30.15
N ASN A 604 12.41 35.53 31.37
CA ASN A 604 11.59 35.57 32.57
C ASN A 604 10.80 36.88 32.65
N ASP A 605 9.48 36.78 32.44
CA ASP A 605 8.51 37.88 32.38
C ASP A 605 8.14 38.42 33.78
N CYS A 606 9.17 38.66 34.60
CA CYS A 606 9.04 39.14 35.97
C CYS A 606 8.17 38.18 36.83
N SER A 607 8.52 36.89 36.84
CA SER A 607 7.83 35.88 37.68
C SER A 607 7.82 36.32 39.15
N PRO A 608 6.64 36.45 39.80
CA PRO A 608 6.53 36.92 41.17
C PRO A 608 6.90 35.86 42.23
N ASP A 609 6.96 34.59 41.89
CA ASP A 609 7.37 33.54 42.82
C ASP A 609 8.88 33.60 43.13
N GLU A 610 9.24 33.23 44.36
CA GLU A 610 10.63 33.29 44.84
C GLU A 610 11.51 32.15 44.29
N GLU A 611 10.94 31.18 43.57
CA GLU A 611 11.61 29.94 43.18
C GLU A 611 12.12 29.96 41.73
N THR A 612 11.37 30.55 40.80
CA THR A 612 11.64 30.53 39.35
C THR A 612 12.96 31.23 39.01
N ALA A 613 13.20 32.43 39.54
CA ALA A 613 14.43 33.17 39.22
C ALA A 613 15.70 32.43 39.69
N PRO A 614 15.80 31.97 40.96
CA PRO A 614 16.92 31.13 41.40
C PRO A 614 17.10 29.84 40.60
N ALA A 615 16.00 29.21 40.16
CA ALA A 615 16.07 27.98 39.36
C ALA A 615 16.66 28.24 37.97
N LEU A 616 16.30 29.35 37.33
CA LEU A 616 16.89 29.77 36.06
C LEU A 616 18.38 30.11 36.21
N ASP A 617 18.75 30.85 37.25
CA ASP A 617 20.15 31.21 37.56
C ASP A 617 21.04 29.98 37.86
N ALA A 618 20.43 28.86 38.28
CA ALA A 618 21.13 27.62 38.57
C ALA A 618 21.50 26.79 37.32
N LEU A 619 20.97 27.15 36.14
CA LEU A 619 21.30 26.48 34.87
C LEU A 619 22.75 26.80 34.46
N LYS A 620 23.54 25.75 34.17
CA LYS A 620 25.00 25.88 33.97
C LYS A 620 25.48 25.66 32.54
N ASP A 621 24.63 25.18 31.64
CA ASP A 621 25.01 24.96 30.24
C ASP A 621 25.28 26.33 29.58
N PRO A 622 26.47 26.58 29.02
CA PRO A 622 26.83 27.87 28.43
C PRO A 622 26.00 28.25 27.19
N ARG A 623 25.23 27.32 26.63
CA ARG A 623 24.28 27.56 25.53
C ARG A 623 22.94 28.12 26.03
N ILE A 624 22.70 28.14 27.34
CA ILE A 624 21.47 28.68 27.94
C ILE A 624 21.70 30.15 28.32
N LYS A 625 20.83 31.03 27.80
CA LYS A 625 20.78 32.46 28.07
C LYS A 625 19.53 32.79 28.86
N VAL A 626 19.69 33.30 30.08
CA VAL A 626 18.59 33.72 30.94
C VAL A 626 18.51 35.25 30.94
N ILE A 627 17.30 35.78 30.71
CA ILE A 627 17.00 37.21 30.69
C ILE A 627 15.90 37.49 31.70
N HIS A 628 16.21 38.21 32.76
CA HIS A 628 15.22 38.68 33.74
C HIS A 628 14.67 40.04 33.33
N MET A 629 13.36 40.11 33.08
CA MET A 629 12.69 41.36 32.70
C MET A 629 12.34 42.19 33.93
N GLU A 630 12.48 43.52 33.83
CA GLU A 630 12.19 44.45 34.93
C GLU A 630 10.69 44.60 35.25
N LYS A 631 9.83 44.24 34.29
CA LYS A 631 8.37 44.33 34.40
C LYS A 631 7.72 43.23 33.58
N ASN A 632 6.56 42.77 34.04
CA ASN A 632 5.72 41.86 33.26
C ASN A 632 5.16 42.57 32.01
N GLN A 633 5.41 42.02 30.83
CA GLN A 633 4.92 42.50 29.54
C GLN A 633 4.00 41.49 28.83
N GLY A 634 3.70 40.37 29.49
CA GLY A 634 2.92 39.28 28.95
C GLY A 634 3.70 38.45 27.93
N ILE A 635 3.07 37.36 27.48
CA ILE A 635 3.69 36.35 26.61
C ILE A 635 4.32 36.95 25.36
N ALA A 636 3.62 37.81 24.60
CA ALA A 636 4.19 38.41 23.40
C ALA A 636 5.41 39.31 23.69
N GLY A 637 5.38 40.06 24.79
CA GLY A 637 6.50 40.92 25.20
C GLY A 637 7.73 40.11 25.60
N ALA A 638 7.55 39.06 26.41
CA ALA A 638 8.62 38.17 26.82
C ALA A 638 9.23 37.40 25.63
N THR A 639 8.38 36.87 24.74
CA THR A 639 8.83 36.22 23.51
C THR A 639 9.65 37.18 22.64
N ASN A 640 9.23 38.44 22.49
CA ASN A 640 9.99 39.43 21.72
C ASN A 640 11.37 39.73 22.34
N VAL A 641 11.45 39.87 23.67
CA VAL A 641 12.75 40.05 24.36
C VAL A 641 13.68 38.87 24.07
N ALA A 642 13.16 37.64 24.07
CA ALA A 642 13.96 36.47 23.71
C ALA A 642 14.39 36.48 22.23
N ILE A 643 13.50 36.85 21.28
CA ILE A 643 13.84 37.00 19.84
C ILE A 643 14.92 38.07 19.63
N GLU A 644 14.86 39.19 20.34
CA GLU A 644 15.86 40.27 20.25
C GLU A 644 17.26 39.81 20.68
N ASN A 645 17.33 38.88 21.63
CA ASN A 645 18.57 38.31 22.16
C ASN A 645 19.02 37.01 21.47
N ALA A 646 18.25 36.53 20.49
CA ALA A 646 18.58 35.38 19.66
C ALA A 646 19.77 35.67 18.73
N SER A 647 20.69 34.72 18.67
CA SER A 647 21.92 34.72 17.86
C SER A 647 21.92 33.67 16.75
N GLY A 648 20.92 32.79 16.70
CA GLY A 648 20.77 31.74 15.70
C GLY A 648 20.32 32.24 14.33
N ASP A 649 20.45 31.38 13.33
CA ASP A 649 19.94 31.63 11.97
C ASP A 649 18.42 31.45 11.91
N TYR A 650 17.90 30.59 12.79
CA TYR A 650 16.49 30.28 12.96
C TYR A 650 16.09 30.35 14.44
N ILE A 651 14.85 30.76 14.70
CA ILE A 651 14.21 30.68 16.02
C ILE A 651 13.25 29.49 16.05
N VAL A 652 13.15 28.81 17.19
CA VAL A 652 12.19 27.73 17.43
C VAL A 652 11.36 28.10 18.65
N PHE A 653 10.04 28.15 18.51
CA PHE A 653 9.16 28.41 19.65
C PHE A 653 8.99 27.15 20.51
N LEU A 654 9.02 27.33 21.84
CA LEU A 654 8.78 26.27 22.81
C LEU A 654 8.09 26.86 24.04
N ASP A 655 6.98 26.26 24.46
CA ASP A 655 6.31 26.65 25.69
C ASP A 655 7.05 26.08 26.91
N HIS A 656 7.00 26.83 28.02
CA HIS A 656 7.82 26.58 29.20
C HIS A 656 7.49 25.28 29.96
N ASP A 657 6.39 24.62 29.61
CA ASP A 657 5.85 23.42 30.24
C ASP A 657 5.76 22.22 29.28
N ASP A 658 6.24 22.35 28.05
CA ASP A 658 6.18 21.33 27.00
C ASP A 658 7.57 20.75 26.66
N GLU A 659 7.59 19.73 25.79
CA GLU A 659 8.80 18.99 25.44
C GLU A 659 8.96 18.85 23.91
N LEU A 660 10.19 19.04 23.43
CA LEU A 660 10.58 18.69 22.05
C LEU A 660 11.00 17.23 21.97
N THR A 661 10.76 16.57 20.84
CA THR A 661 11.36 15.24 20.59
C THR A 661 12.86 15.37 20.37
N GLN A 662 13.63 14.34 20.72
CA GLN A 662 15.10 14.39 20.64
C GLN A 662 15.64 14.60 19.20
N ASP A 663 14.85 14.29 18.18
CA ASP A 663 15.18 14.43 16.78
C ASP A 663 14.66 15.74 16.15
N CYS A 664 13.91 16.57 16.88
CA CYS A 664 13.29 17.80 16.39
C CYS A 664 14.25 18.71 15.60
N LEU A 665 15.36 19.13 16.24
CA LEU A 665 16.33 20.02 15.58
C LEU A 665 17.08 19.35 14.41
N TYR A 666 17.23 18.02 14.46
CA TYR A 666 17.82 17.26 13.36
C TYR A 666 16.91 17.25 12.13
N GLU A 667 15.61 17.06 12.31
CA GLU A 667 14.63 17.10 11.22
C GLU A 667 14.50 18.53 10.65
N PHE A 668 14.62 19.58 11.48
CA PHE A 668 14.68 20.95 10.99
C PHE A 668 15.91 21.23 10.13
N VAL A 669 17.12 20.86 10.56
CA VAL A 669 18.32 21.07 9.72
C VAL A 669 18.24 20.25 8.43
N LYS A 670 17.67 19.04 8.48
CA LYS A 670 17.43 18.23 7.29
C LYS A 670 16.51 18.96 6.30
N CYS A 671 15.34 19.42 6.76
CA CYS A 671 14.39 20.19 5.96
C CYS A 671 15.02 21.47 5.39
N ILE A 672 15.87 22.16 6.16
CA ILE A 672 16.58 23.36 5.68
C ILE A 672 17.54 23.05 4.52
N ASN A 673 18.25 21.92 4.57
CA ASN A 673 19.14 21.53 3.47
C ASN A 673 18.36 21.03 2.23
N GLU A 674 17.14 20.53 2.41
CA GLU A 674 16.29 20.01 1.32
C GLU A 674 15.49 21.14 0.63
N GLU A 675 14.97 22.10 1.39
CA GLU A 675 13.95 23.06 0.90
C GLU A 675 14.27 24.55 1.15
N ASP A 676 15.28 24.88 1.97
CA ASP A 676 15.60 26.26 2.41
C ASP A 676 14.38 27.13 2.83
N PRO A 677 13.54 26.67 3.77
CA PRO A 677 12.32 27.37 4.14
C PRO A 677 12.55 28.60 5.02
N ASP A 678 11.59 29.51 5.03
CA ASP A 678 11.50 30.62 5.98
C ASP A 678 10.70 30.26 7.23
N PHE A 679 9.79 29.30 7.11
CA PHE A 679 8.96 28.79 8.19
C PHE A 679 8.78 27.27 8.06
N ILE A 680 9.00 26.55 9.15
CA ILE A 680 8.80 25.11 9.28
C ILE A 680 7.83 24.88 10.43
N TYR A 681 6.87 23.98 10.23
CA TYR A 681 6.04 23.44 11.31
C TYR A 681 6.00 21.92 11.23
N SER A 682 5.70 21.27 12.36
CA SER A 682 5.59 19.82 12.45
C SER A 682 4.25 19.38 13.04
N ASP A 683 3.97 18.07 12.97
CA ASP A 683 2.90 17.46 13.75
C ASP A 683 3.21 17.50 15.25
N GLU A 684 2.16 17.31 16.05
CA GLU A 684 2.21 17.31 17.51
C GLU A 684 1.24 16.27 18.08
N ASP A 685 1.52 15.81 19.30
CA ASP A 685 0.56 15.06 20.09
C ASP A 685 0.41 15.68 21.47
N LYS A 686 -0.50 15.10 22.26
CA LYS A 686 -0.67 15.47 23.66
C LYS A 686 -0.18 14.37 24.55
N PHE A 687 0.41 14.72 25.68
CA PHE A 687 0.80 13.73 26.68
C PHE A 687 0.26 14.08 28.07
N THR A 688 -0.18 13.04 28.78
CA THR A 688 -0.80 13.16 30.09
C THR A 688 0.28 13.22 31.19
N PRO A 689 -0.05 13.72 32.39
CA PRO A 689 0.87 13.70 33.53
C PRO A 689 1.41 12.31 33.89
N GLU A 690 0.70 11.25 33.52
CA GLU A 690 1.12 9.85 33.71
C GLU A 690 2.15 9.36 32.66
N GLY A 691 2.52 10.22 31.70
CA GLY A 691 3.49 9.91 30.64
C GLY A 691 2.92 9.12 29.47
N ASN A 692 1.60 9.20 29.23
CA ASN A 692 0.95 8.55 28.09
C ASN A 692 0.66 9.56 26.98
N TYR A 693 0.94 9.18 25.74
CA TYR A 693 0.66 10.01 24.56
C TYR A 693 -0.77 9.77 24.04
N SER A 694 -1.40 10.80 23.50
CA SER A 694 -2.80 10.80 23.05
C SER A 694 -3.09 11.97 22.10
N GLN A 695 -4.25 11.93 21.43
CA GLN A 695 -4.76 13.04 20.58
C GLN A 695 -3.74 13.61 19.58
N PRO A 696 -3.12 12.79 18.70
CA PRO A 696 -2.21 13.30 17.69
C PRO A 696 -2.93 14.22 16.70
N HIS A 697 -2.28 15.34 16.38
CA HIS A 697 -2.68 16.25 15.32
C HIS A 697 -1.73 16.08 14.14
N PHE A 698 -2.14 15.24 13.20
CA PHE A 698 -1.52 15.03 11.91
C PHE A 698 -2.02 16.10 10.94
N LYS A 699 -1.15 17.09 10.74
CA LYS A 699 -1.45 18.33 10.03
C LYS A 699 -1.32 18.10 8.51
N PRO A 700 -2.06 18.87 7.69
CA PRO A 700 -1.79 18.95 6.26
C PRO A 700 -0.55 19.82 5.98
N ASP A 701 -0.08 19.77 4.74
CA ASP A 701 0.83 20.80 4.20
C ASP A 701 0.14 22.17 4.17
N TRP A 702 0.90 23.21 3.77
CA TRP A 702 0.48 24.60 3.93
C TRP A 702 -0.91 24.86 3.32
N SER A 703 -1.82 25.34 4.16
CA SER A 703 -3.26 25.46 3.87
C SER A 703 -3.73 26.85 4.30
N PRO A 704 -3.59 27.87 3.43
CA PRO A 704 -3.84 29.27 3.80
C PRO A 704 -5.28 29.55 4.18
N ASP A 705 -6.25 28.84 3.59
CA ASP A 705 -7.67 29.02 3.90
C ASP A 705 -8.04 28.30 5.21
N THR A 706 -7.43 27.12 5.48
CA THR A 706 -7.54 26.50 6.81
C THR A 706 -6.95 27.38 7.89
N MET A 707 -5.81 28.03 7.62
CA MET A 707 -5.15 28.95 8.56
C MET A 707 -6.04 30.16 8.90
N MET A 708 -6.99 30.53 8.03
CA MET A 708 -7.99 31.54 8.38
C MET A 708 -9.08 30.97 9.30
N GLY A 709 -9.42 29.69 9.21
CA GLY A 709 -10.44 29.05 10.06
C GLY A 709 -9.94 28.60 11.43
N THR A 710 -8.71 28.09 11.51
CA THR A 710 -8.08 27.53 12.71
C THR A 710 -6.55 27.66 12.68
N MET A 711 -5.94 27.92 13.84
CA MET A 711 -4.49 27.90 14.01
C MET A 711 -4.02 26.43 14.12
N TYR A 712 -3.52 25.86 13.02
CA TYR A 712 -3.16 24.43 12.99
C TYR A 712 -1.64 24.17 13.04
N THR A 713 -0.79 25.18 12.81
CA THR A 713 0.67 25.01 12.71
C THR A 713 1.41 25.11 14.05
N CYS A 714 0.70 25.10 15.18
CA CYS A 714 1.19 25.41 16.53
C CYS A 714 2.55 24.80 16.94
N HIS A 715 3.10 25.39 18.02
CA HIS A 715 4.17 24.90 18.89
C HIS A 715 5.56 24.72 18.29
N ALA A 716 5.88 23.58 17.66
CA ALA A 716 7.18 23.35 17.01
C ALA A 716 7.31 24.14 15.68
N ALA A 717 7.17 25.45 15.81
CA ALA A 717 7.25 26.44 14.76
C ALA A 717 8.69 27.00 14.72
N CYS A 718 9.39 26.70 13.63
CA CYS A 718 10.76 27.15 13.39
C CYS A 718 10.76 28.22 12.28
N VAL A 719 11.28 29.40 12.58
CA VAL A 719 11.18 30.58 11.70
C VAL A 719 12.57 31.16 11.49
N ARG A 720 12.91 31.51 10.24
CA ARG A 720 14.18 32.18 9.95
C ARG A 720 14.26 33.50 10.71
N LEU A 721 15.34 33.73 11.45
CA LEU A 721 15.45 34.89 12.35
C LEU A 721 15.35 36.22 11.59
N SER A 722 15.91 36.31 10.37
CA SER A 722 15.79 37.51 9.53
C SER A 722 14.33 37.83 9.19
N THR A 723 13.52 36.81 8.92
CA THR A 723 12.09 36.92 8.61
C THR A 723 11.31 37.35 9.86
N ALA A 724 11.59 36.73 11.01
CA ALA A 724 10.98 37.13 12.28
C ALA A 724 11.28 38.60 12.65
N ARG A 725 12.51 39.08 12.41
CA ARG A 725 12.90 40.48 12.62
C ARG A 725 12.21 41.43 11.65
N GLN A 726 12.08 41.04 10.38
CA GLN A 726 11.35 41.83 9.39
C GLN A 726 9.87 42.03 9.78
N LEU A 727 9.26 41.01 10.41
CA LEU A 727 7.87 41.07 10.89
C LEU A 727 7.67 41.97 12.11
N GLY A 728 8.73 42.32 12.84
CA GLY A 728 8.64 43.11 14.07
C GLY A 728 8.15 42.31 15.30
N GLY A 729 8.33 40.99 15.31
CA GLY A 729 7.95 40.13 16.44
C GLY A 729 6.45 39.94 16.62
N LEU A 730 6.05 39.51 17.83
CA LEU A 730 4.68 39.23 18.24
C LEU A 730 4.00 40.49 18.79
N ARG A 731 2.69 40.62 18.56
CA ARG A 731 1.92 41.82 18.89
C ARG A 731 1.08 41.62 20.15
N THR A 732 1.29 42.46 21.17
CA THR A 732 0.67 42.32 22.51
C THR A 732 -0.85 42.51 22.50
N GLU A 733 -1.41 43.24 21.54
CA GLU A 733 -2.86 43.41 21.39
C GLU A 733 -3.60 42.10 21.04
N PHE A 734 -2.87 41.06 20.62
CA PHE A 734 -3.40 39.74 20.31
C PHE A 734 -2.98 38.66 21.33
N ASN A 735 -2.59 39.03 22.56
CA ASN A 735 -2.28 38.05 23.61
C ASN A 735 -3.40 36.99 23.75
N GLY A 736 -3.00 35.72 23.70
CA GLY A 736 -3.87 34.53 23.57
C GLY A 736 -3.94 33.95 22.15
N CYS A 737 -3.60 34.73 21.12
CA CYS A 737 -3.55 34.36 19.70
C CYS A 737 -2.38 35.05 18.96
N GLN A 738 -1.35 35.46 19.70
CA GLN A 738 -0.22 36.26 19.19
C GLN A 738 0.65 35.47 18.19
N ASP A 739 0.68 34.15 18.34
CA ASP A 739 1.28 33.17 17.43
C ASP A 739 0.50 33.09 16.11
N TRP A 740 -0.82 33.02 16.16
CA TRP A 740 -1.67 33.01 14.99
C TRP A 740 -1.53 34.31 14.19
N ASP A 741 -1.52 35.46 14.87
CA ASP A 741 -1.19 36.74 14.25
C ASP A 741 0.16 36.71 13.53
N PHE A 742 1.19 36.22 14.23
CA PHE A 742 2.54 36.17 13.71
C PHE A 742 2.63 35.31 12.44
N ILE A 743 2.01 34.14 12.42
CA ILE A 743 2.00 33.24 11.25
C ILE A 743 1.16 33.81 10.09
N LEU A 744 0.03 34.47 10.36
CA LEU A 744 -0.73 35.12 9.30
C LEU A 744 0.06 36.23 8.62
N ARG A 745 0.79 37.06 9.39
CA ARG A 745 1.69 38.08 8.83
C ARG A 745 2.90 37.46 8.13
N LEU A 746 3.44 36.37 8.65
CA LEU A 746 4.54 35.64 8.01
C LEU A 746 4.13 35.15 6.61
N SER A 747 2.94 34.55 6.49
CA SER A 747 2.41 34.08 5.20
C SER A 747 2.18 35.18 4.16
N GLU A 748 2.12 36.45 4.59
CA GLU A 748 1.96 37.61 3.70
C GLU A 748 3.29 38.05 3.06
N ILE A 749 4.44 37.63 3.59
CA ILE A 749 5.77 38.04 3.11
C ILE A 749 6.63 36.90 2.56
N THR A 750 6.22 35.65 2.75
CA THR A 750 6.92 34.47 2.20
C THR A 750 5.95 33.38 1.76
N GLN A 751 6.40 32.56 0.82
CA GLN A 751 5.75 31.30 0.39
C GLN A 751 6.64 30.08 0.66
N ARG A 752 7.83 30.28 1.25
CA ARG A 752 8.78 29.21 1.59
C ARG A 752 8.40 28.60 2.94
N ILE A 753 7.30 27.86 2.96
CA ILE A 753 6.71 27.25 4.14
C ILE A 753 6.75 25.74 3.97
N SER A 754 7.38 25.05 4.92
CA SER A 754 7.56 23.59 4.88
C SER A 754 6.87 22.93 6.07
N HIS A 755 6.38 21.72 5.83
CA HIS A 755 5.74 20.88 6.83
C HIS A 755 6.55 19.59 7.00
N ILE A 756 6.85 19.23 8.26
CA ILE A 756 7.45 17.94 8.58
C ILE A 756 6.36 17.05 9.21
N PRO A 757 5.89 15.98 8.51
CA PRO A 757 4.80 15.12 8.98
C PRO A 757 5.28 14.10 10.03
N LYS A 758 5.93 14.61 11.08
CA LYS A 758 6.43 13.87 12.24
C LYS A 758 6.00 14.60 13.51
N ILE A 759 5.67 13.84 14.53
CA ILE A 759 5.49 14.35 15.88
C ILE A 759 6.86 14.83 16.37
N LEU A 760 7.08 16.14 16.42
CA LEU A 760 8.31 16.74 16.95
C LEU A 760 8.07 17.58 18.21
N TYR A 761 6.82 17.60 18.68
CA TYR A 761 6.37 18.34 19.85
C TYR A 761 5.38 17.52 20.67
N HIS A 762 5.57 17.52 21.98
CA HIS A 762 4.66 16.92 22.95
C HIS A 762 3.99 18.02 23.77
N TRP A 763 2.68 18.19 23.59
CA TRP A 763 1.89 19.19 24.28
C TRP A 763 1.30 18.64 25.58
N ARG A 764 1.66 19.24 26.71
CA ARG A 764 1.26 18.74 28.03
C ARG A 764 -0.19 19.10 28.35
N ILE A 765 -0.97 18.10 28.75
CA ILE A 765 -2.33 18.33 29.26
C ILE A 765 -2.26 18.75 30.74
N ILE A 766 -2.44 20.05 31.01
CA ILE A 766 -2.60 20.57 32.38
C ILE A 766 -4.01 21.13 32.61
N PRO A 767 -4.61 20.98 33.82
CA PRO A 767 -5.99 21.40 34.12
C PRO A 767 -6.33 22.89 33.95
N ALA A 768 -5.33 23.75 33.78
CA ALA A 768 -5.48 25.21 33.60
C ALA A 768 -5.08 25.71 32.20
N SER A 769 -4.71 24.82 31.27
CA SER A 769 -4.27 25.15 29.92
C SER A 769 -5.43 25.16 28.92
N VAL A 770 -5.28 25.92 27.83
CA VAL A 770 -6.14 25.86 26.65
C VAL A 770 -6.16 24.45 26.04
N ALA A 771 -5.13 23.64 26.31
CA ALA A 771 -5.08 22.20 26.00
C ALA A 771 -6.28 21.41 26.54
N SER A 772 -6.88 21.89 27.64
CA SER A 772 -8.01 21.27 28.35
C SER A 772 -9.38 21.84 27.96
N ASP A 773 -9.51 23.16 27.77
CA ASP A 773 -10.76 23.81 27.33
C ASP A 773 -10.50 25.25 26.81
N ILE A 774 -10.86 25.54 25.56
CA ILE A 774 -10.73 26.89 24.95
C ILE A 774 -11.69 27.91 25.58
N THR A 775 -12.78 27.46 26.19
CA THR A 775 -13.78 28.32 26.85
C THR A 775 -13.32 28.84 28.22
N ALA A 776 -12.22 28.30 28.76
CA ALA A 776 -11.66 28.70 30.04
C ALA A 776 -11.20 30.18 30.07
N LYS A 777 -11.02 30.82 28.90
CA LYS A 777 -10.49 32.19 28.79
C LYS A 777 -11.27 33.01 27.74
N PRO A 778 -12.35 33.73 28.11
CA PRO A 778 -13.19 34.50 27.18
C PRO A 778 -12.46 35.52 26.30
N TYR A 779 -11.33 36.07 26.76
CA TYR A 779 -10.52 37.02 25.98
C TYR A 779 -9.88 36.36 24.74
N VAL A 780 -9.62 35.05 24.78
CA VAL A 780 -9.02 34.29 23.67
C VAL A 780 -9.98 34.23 22.48
N LEU A 781 -11.28 34.07 22.72
CA LEU A 781 -12.30 34.07 21.66
C LEU A 781 -12.37 35.43 20.93
N ALA A 782 -12.28 36.53 21.68
CA ALA A 782 -12.26 37.87 21.11
C ALA A 782 -10.97 38.14 20.32
N ALA A 783 -9.80 37.75 20.86
CA ALA A 783 -8.52 37.87 20.17
C ALA A 783 -8.48 37.03 18.88
N SER A 784 -8.96 35.79 18.96
CA SER A 784 -9.08 34.84 17.84
C SER A 784 -9.87 35.44 16.68
N LYS A 785 -11.01 36.10 16.96
CA LYS A 785 -11.77 36.86 15.97
C LYS A 785 -11.00 38.06 15.41
N ALA A 786 -10.42 38.87 16.30
CA ALA A 786 -9.73 40.10 15.93
C ALA A 786 -8.50 39.85 15.02
N VAL A 787 -7.76 38.76 15.23
CA VAL A 787 -6.59 38.40 14.41
C VAL A 787 -6.96 38.21 12.93
N ARG A 788 -8.09 37.55 12.65
CA ARG A 788 -8.58 37.35 11.28
C ARG A 788 -9.11 38.63 10.65
N GLU A 789 -9.86 39.41 11.42
CA GLU A 789 -10.38 40.71 10.96
C GLU A 789 -9.22 41.65 10.60
N ASP A 790 -8.15 41.66 11.40
CA ASP A 790 -6.94 42.42 11.08
C ASP A 790 -6.24 41.86 9.84
N ALA A 791 -6.19 40.52 9.66
CA ALA A 791 -5.62 39.92 8.45
C ALA A 791 -6.39 40.29 7.18
N LEU A 792 -7.73 40.25 7.21
CA LEU A 792 -8.58 40.73 6.12
C LEU A 792 -8.27 42.20 5.77
N LYS A 793 -8.19 43.05 6.80
CA LYS A 793 -7.88 44.47 6.65
C LYS A 793 -6.50 44.72 6.05
N ARG A 794 -5.45 44.04 6.53
CA ARG A 794 -4.07 44.17 5.99
C ARG A 794 -3.98 43.72 4.54
N ARG A 795 -4.71 42.66 4.17
CA ARG A 795 -4.77 42.12 2.82
C ARG A 795 -5.66 42.94 1.87
N GLY A 796 -6.41 43.90 2.40
CA GLY A 796 -7.36 44.70 1.62
C GLY A 796 -8.53 43.87 1.08
N ILE A 797 -8.96 42.85 1.84
CA ILE A 797 -10.06 41.94 1.47
C ILE A 797 -11.28 42.30 2.32
N GLU A 798 -12.40 42.54 1.66
CA GLU A 798 -13.70 42.70 2.33
C GLU A 798 -14.29 41.34 2.67
N GLY A 799 -14.84 41.20 3.88
CA GLY A 799 -15.44 39.98 4.35
C GLY A 799 -15.78 40.01 5.83
N THR A 800 -16.43 38.96 6.29
CA THR A 800 -16.86 38.80 7.68
C THR A 800 -16.35 37.50 8.28
N VAL A 801 -16.21 37.48 9.59
CA VAL A 801 -15.76 36.31 10.36
C VAL A 801 -16.96 35.78 11.16
N GLU A 802 -17.41 34.57 10.79
CA GLU A 802 -18.60 33.90 11.32
C GLU A 802 -18.19 32.81 12.32
N GLU A 803 -18.65 32.86 13.58
CA GLU A 803 -18.38 31.78 14.55
C GLU A 803 -19.20 30.54 14.21
N LEU A 804 -18.58 29.35 14.33
CA LEU A 804 -19.29 28.10 14.13
C LEU A 804 -20.24 27.76 15.30
N PRO A 805 -21.54 27.54 15.02
CA PRO A 805 -22.48 27.12 16.07
C PRO A 805 -22.05 25.81 16.73
N GLY A 806 -21.90 25.82 18.06
CA GLY A 806 -21.54 24.63 18.84
C GLY A 806 -20.04 24.32 18.90
N TYR A 807 -19.19 25.10 18.22
CA TYR A 807 -17.73 24.91 18.20
C TYR A 807 -17.02 26.23 18.52
N HIS A 808 -16.94 26.57 19.81
CA HIS A 808 -16.30 27.80 20.27
C HIS A 808 -14.84 27.88 19.84
N GLY A 809 -14.42 29.06 19.38
CA GLY A 809 -13.06 29.32 18.93
C GLY A 809 -12.79 28.97 17.46
N TYR A 810 -13.73 28.31 16.79
CA TYR A 810 -13.66 28.02 15.35
C TYR A 810 -14.55 28.96 14.56
N PHE A 811 -14.02 29.46 13.45
CA PHE A 811 -14.69 30.45 12.64
C PHE A 811 -14.58 30.10 11.16
N ARG A 812 -15.57 30.55 10.39
CA ARG A 812 -15.50 30.62 8.94
C ARG A 812 -15.22 32.05 8.53
N VAL A 813 -14.45 32.21 7.47
CA VAL A 813 -14.30 33.50 6.80
C VAL A 813 -15.22 33.52 5.59
N ASN A 814 -16.08 34.52 5.54
CA ASN A 814 -16.97 34.77 4.41
C ASN A 814 -16.45 36.00 3.67
N TYR A 815 -15.79 35.76 2.53
CA TYR A 815 -15.26 36.82 1.68
C TYR A 815 -16.38 37.46 0.87
N ASP A 816 -16.44 38.79 0.84
CA ASP A 816 -17.46 39.51 0.09
C ASP A 816 -17.17 39.41 -1.42
N LEU A 817 -18.13 38.84 -2.15
CA LEU A 817 -18.09 38.77 -3.61
C LEU A 817 -18.24 40.18 -4.19
N ARG A 818 -17.34 40.57 -5.10
CA ARG A 818 -17.40 41.91 -5.69
C ARG A 818 -18.73 42.13 -6.43
N PRO A 819 -19.46 43.25 -6.20
CA PRO A 819 -20.81 43.49 -6.73
C PRO A 819 -20.97 43.32 -8.25
N GLU A 820 -19.92 43.64 -9.01
CA GLU A 820 -19.88 43.57 -10.47
C GLU A 820 -19.59 42.16 -11.02
N THR A 821 -19.33 41.18 -10.17
CA THR A 821 -18.91 39.83 -10.58
C THR A 821 -20.05 39.08 -11.26
N LEU A 822 -19.88 38.79 -12.55
CA LEU A 822 -20.74 37.88 -13.31
C LEU A 822 -20.26 36.44 -13.16
N ILE A 823 -21.17 35.55 -12.77
CA ILE A 823 -20.92 34.10 -12.65
C ILE A 823 -21.60 33.37 -13.82
N SER A 824 -20.83 32.62 -14.60
CA SER A 824 -21.37 31.74 -15.65
C SER A 824 -21.55 30.33 -15.13
N ILE A 825 -22.80 29.87 -15.06
CA ILE A 825 -23.15 28.51 -14.63
C ILE A 825 -23.26 27.62 -15.86
N ILE A 826 -22.35 26.66 -16.01
CA ILE A 826 -22.23 25.78 -17.17
C ILE A 826 -22.78 24.40 -16.81
N ILE A 827 -23.80 23.96 -17.55
CA ILE A 827 -24.58 22.75 -17.28
C ILE A 827 -24.64 21.88 -18.54
N PRO A 828 -23.77 20.86 -18.67
CA PRO A 828 -23.93 19.81 -19.68
C PRO A 828 -25.14 18.92 -19.40
N THR A 829 -25.90 18.55 -20.42
CA THR A 829 -27.10 17.70 -20.25
C THR A 829 -27.39 16.84 -21.49
N ARG A 830 -28.13 15.74 -21.29
CA ARG A 830 -28.65 14.88 -22.38
C ARG A 830 -29.90 14.12 -21.96
N ASP A 831 -30.98 14.25 -22.72
CA ASP A 831 -32.20 13.42 -22.63
C ASP A 831 -32.84 13.31 -21.23
N ASN A 832 -32.78 14.38 -20.43
CA ASN A 832 -33.20 14.35 -19.02
C ASN A 832 -33.98 15.60 -18.55
N HIS A 833 -35.08 15.92 -19.24
CA HIS A 833 -35.98 17.05 -18.94
C HIS A 833 -36.21 17.30 -17.45
N ASP A 834 -36.78 16.32 -16.72
CA ASP A 834 -37.23 16.53 -15.33
C ASP A 834 -36.07 16.86 -14.38
N VAL A 835 -34.89 16.33 -14.67
CA VAL A 835 -33.68 16.50 -13.87
C VAL A 835 -33.08 17.88 -14.12
N LEU A 836 -32.88 18.24 -15.39
CA LEU A 836 -32.41 19.58 -15.76
C LEU A 836 -33.36 20.68 -15.29
N ALA A 837 -34.68 20.45 -15.41
CA ALA A 837 -35.69 21.39 -14.95
C ALA A 837 -35.63 21.58 -13.44
N ARG A 838 -35.43 20.52 -12.65
CA ARG A 838 -35.26 20.62 -11.20
C ARG A 838 -34.02 21.44 -10.84
N CYS A 839 -32.87 21.17 -11.48
CA CYS A 839 -31.63 21.92 -11.27
C CYS A 839 -31.82 23.42 -11.56
N ILE A 840 -32.28 23.78 -12.77
CA ILE A 840 -32.48 25.18 -13.16
C ILE A 840 -33.52 25.88 -12.27
N ASN A 841 -34.62 25.21 -11.93
CA ASN A 841 -35.63 25.80 -11.04
C ASN A 841 -35.08 26.04 -9.63
N SER A 842 -34.24 25.15 -9.10
CA SER A 842 -33.59 25.34 -7.80
C SER A 842 -32.66 26.56 -7.81
N ILE A 843 -31.84 26.72 -8.86
CA ILE A 843 -30.97 27.89 -9.05
C ILE A 843 -31.81 29.15 -9.06
N ARG A 844 -32.86 29.22 -9.88
CA ARG A 844 -33.66 30.44 -10.04
C ARG A 844 -34.49 30.81 -8.82
N SER A 845 -35.01 29.81 -8.09
CA SER A 845 -35.90 30.05 -6.96
C SER A 845 -35.16 30.33 -5.65
N LYS A 846 -33.91 29.88 -5.53
CA LYS A 846 -33.11 30.01 -4.30
C LYS A 846 -32.06 31.10 -4.38
N THR A 847 -31.38 31.27 -5.51
CA THR A 847 -30.19 32.12 -5.61
C THR A 847 -30.50 33.59 -5.38
N ARG A 848 -29.82 34.21 -4.40
CA ARG A 848 -29.93 35.63 -4.09
C ARG A 848 -29.04 36.51 -4.97
N TRP A 849 -27.86 36.03 -5.35
CA TRP A 849 -26.98 36.74 -6.27
C TRP A 849 -27.67 36.94 -7.63
N SER A 850 -27.68 38.17 -8.14
CA SER A 850 -28.45 38.49 -9.36
C SER A 850 -27.61 38.54 -10.63
N HIS A 851 -26.28 38.63 -10.50
CA HIS A 851 -25.34 38.71 -11.62
C HIS A 851 -24.83 37.31 -11.99
N TYR A 852 -25.71 36.48 -12.56
CA TYR A 852 -25.33 35.20 -13.13
C TYR A 852 -26.03 34.94 -14.46
N GLU A 853 -25.43 34.06 -15.26
CA GLU A 853 -26.00 33.51 -16.49
C GLU A 853 -25.95 31.98 -16.46
N ILE A 854 -26.83 31.32 -17.21
CA ILE A 854 -26.87 29.86 -17.32
C ILE A 854 -26.54 29.46 -18.76
N ILE A 855 -25.50 28.65 -18.94
CA ILE A 855 -25.08 28.08 -20.21
C ILE A 855 -25.40 26.59 -20.20
N VAL A 856 -26.44 26.18 -20.92
CA VAL A 856 -26.83 24.77 -21.06
C VAL A 856 -26.19 24.20 -22.31
N VAL A 857 -25.40 23.14 -22.15
CA VAL A 857 -24.73 22.44 -23.26
C VAL A 857 -25.46 21.12 -23.52
N ASP A 858 -26.33 21.11 -24.53
CA ASP A 858 -27.08 19.94 -24.98
C ASP A 858 -26.19 18.99 -25.79
N ASN A 859 -25.86 17.83 -25.21
CA ASN A 859 -25.07 16.79 -25.86
C ASN A 859 -25.94 15.86 -26.74
N GLY A 860 -26.61 16.45 -27.73
CA GLY A 860 -27.36 15.70 -28.74
C GLY A 860 -28.62 15.02 -28.20
N SER A 861 -29.41 15.71 -27.35
CA SER A 861 -30.70 15.19 -26.90
C SER A 861 -31.64 14.89 -28.08
N GLN A 862 -32.43 13.84 -27.91
CA GLN A 862 -33.39 13.29 -28.88
C GLN A 862 -34.81 13.17 -28.30
N LYS A 863 -34.98 13.12 -26.98
CA LYS A 863 -36.30 13.00 -26.37
C LYS A 863 -37.14 14.27 -26.60
N PRO A 864 -38.39 14.15 -27.09
CA PRO A 864 -39.23 15.30 -27.43
C PRO A 864 -39.50 16.28 -26.28
N ASP A 865 -39.66 15.77 -25.06
CA ASP A 865 -39.87 16.57 -23.84
C ASP A 865 -38.65 17.46 -23.55
N THR A 866 -37.45 16.88 -23.63
CA THR A 866 -36.18 17.57 -23.39
C THR A 866 -35.94 18.61 -24.48
N LEU A 867 -36.16 18.28 -25.75
CA LEU A 867 -36.05 19.23 -26.85
C LEU A 867 -37.00 20.42 -26.70
N THR A 868 -38.26 20.17 -26.32
CA THR A 868 -39.26 21.21 -26.08
C THR A 868 -38.78 22.16 -24.98
N TYR A 869 -38.30 21.61 -23.86
CA TYR A 869 -37.81 22.41 -22.74
C TYR A 869 -36.53 23.19 -23.08
N LEU A 870 -35.61 22.62 -23.86
CA LEU A 870 -34.43 23.34 -24.35
C LEU A 870 -34.81 24.52 -25.25
N ASP A 871 -35.83 24.38 -26.10
CA ASP A 871 -36.33 25.49 -26.92
C ASP A 871 -37.06 26.56 -26.06
N GLU A 872 -37.77 26.15 -25.01
CA GLU A 872 -38.30 27.08 -24.01
C GLU A 872 -37.17 27.86 -23.32
N LEU A 873 -36.09 27.19 -22.91
CA LEU A 873 -34.91 27.83 -22.29
C LEU A 873 -34.22 28.82 -23.23
N LYS A 874 -34.07 28.48 -24.53
CA LYS A 874 -33.52 29.41 -25.54
C LYS A 874 -34.30 30.72 -25.66
N SER A 875 -35.61 30.68 -25.37
CA SER A 875 -36.47 31.87 -25.42
C SER A 875 -36.33 32.76 -24.18
N GLN A 876 -35.69 32.28 -23.11
CA GLN A 876 -35.47 33.00 -21.87
C GLN A 876 -34.18 33.82 -21.92
N ARG A 877 -34.21 35.04 -21.38
CA ARG A 877 -33.02 35.93 -21.37
C ARG A 877 -31.91 35.50 -20.41
N PHE A 878 -32.21 34.60 -19.47
CA PHE A 878 -31.24 34.17 -18.44
C PHE A 878 -30.46 32.91 -18.83
N ALA A 879 -30.81 32.26 -19.94
CA ALA A 879 -30.21 31.00 -20.36
C ALA A 879 -29.78 31.03 -21.83
N THR A 880 -28.58 30.54 -22.08
CA THR A 880 -28.05 30.27 -23.43
C THR A 880 -27.99 28.76 -23.60
N VAL A 881 -28.54 28.23 -24.70
CA VAL A 881 -28.52 26.78 -24.99
C VAL A 881 -27.67 26.53 -26.22
N ILE A 882 -26.63 25.71 -26.05
CA ILE A 882 -25.68 25.33 -27.10
C ILE A 882 -25.93 23.86 -27.41
N ARG A 883 -26.13 23.53 -28.69
CA ARG A 883 -26.24 22.13 -29.12
C ARG A 883 -24.90 21.63 -29.63
N HIS A 884 -24.45 20.50 -29.10
CA HIS A 884 -23.23 19.82 -29.49
C HIS A 884 -23.50 18.31 -29.61
N ASP A 885 -23.81 17.85 -30.82
CA ASP A 885 -24.21 16.46 -31.09
C ASP A 885 -22.98 15.62 -31.49
N GLN A 886 -22.19 15.22 -30.50
CA GLN A 886 -20.96 14.42 -30.64
C GLN A 886 -20.91 13.29 -29.58
N PRO A 887 -19.94 12.35 -29.65
CA PRO A 887 -19.71 11.41 -28.56
C PRO A 887 -19.50 12.13 -27.22
N PHE A 888 -19.99 11.54 -26.13
CA PHE A 888 -19.92 12.18 -24.82
C PHE A 888 -18.48 12.39 -24.35
N ASN A 889 -18.15 13.65 -24.07
CA ASN A 889 -16.91 14.08 -23.44
C ASN A 889 -17.23 15.24 -22.49
N PHE A 890 -17.20 15.00 -21.18
CA PHE A 890 -17.55 16.00 -20.17
C PHE A 890 -16.62 17.22 -20.22
N SER A 891 -15.31 16.99 -20.38
CA SER A 891 -14.30 18.04 -20.51
C SER A 891 -14.59 18.96 -21.70
N GLU A 892 -14.84 18.37 -22.87
CA GLU A 892 -15.15 19.12 -24.11
C GLU A 892 -16.43 19.96 -23.97
N LEU A 893 -17.50 19.37 -23.42
CA LEU A 893 -18.77 20.07 -23.22
C LEU A 893 -18.61 21.29 -22.30
N ASN A 894 -17.82 21.17 -21.24
CA ASN A 894 -17.52 22.29 -20.35
C ASN A 894 -16.68 23.36 -21.05
N ASN A 895 -15.64 22.98 -21.80
CA ASN A 895 -14.84 23.93 -22.60
C ASN A 895 -15.70 24.72 -23.60
N ILE A 896 -16.63 24.06 -24.28
CA ILE A 896 -17.60 24.71 -25.19
C ILE A 896 -18.50 25.69 -24.43
N GLY A 897 -18.98 25.30 -23.25
CA GLY A 897 -19.76 26.16 -22.38
C GLY A 897 -19.00 27.43 -21.98
N VAL A 898 -17.73 27.30 -21.61
CA VAL A 898 -16.85 28.45 -21.27
C VAL A 898 -16.65 29.38 -22.46
N ALA A 899 -16.50 28.84 -23.66
CA ALA A 899 -16.29 29.63 -24.88
C ALA A 899 -17.50 30.51 -25.26
N HIS A 900 -18.69 30.20 -24.72
CA HIS A 900 -19.94 30.92 -24.97
C HIS A 900 -20.44 31.69 -23.74
N SER A 901 -19.60 31.82 -22.71
CA SER A 901 -19.95 32.50 -21.47
C SER A 901 -19.14 33.79 -21.31
N GLU A 902 -19.65 34.73 -20.52
CA GLU A 902 -19.08 36.07 -20.33
C GLU A 902 -18.58 36.32 -18.91
N GLY A 903 -18.97 35.49 -17.95
CA GLY A 903 -18.66 35.65 -16.54
C GLY A 903 -17.18 35.53 -16.22
N SER A 904 -16.72 36.35 -15.27
CA SER A 904 -15.35 36.30 -14.75
C SER A 904 -15.11 35.12 -13.81
N LEU A 905 -16.18 34.56 -13.25
CA LEU A 905 -16.15 33.29 -12.51
C LEU A 905 -16.97 32.24 -13.28
N LEU A 906 -16.40 31.04 -13.38
CA LEU A 906 -17.00 29.90 -14.05
C LEU A 906 -17.45 28.90 -12.98
N LEU A 907 -18.70 28.46 -13.05
CA LEU A 907 -19.25 27.40 -12.21
C LEU A 907 -19.66 26.22 -13.08
N PHE A 908 -18.94 25.12 -12.97
CA PHE A 908 -19.31 23.84 -13.57
C PHE A 908 -20.27 23.11 -12.64
N LEU A 909 -21.43 22.72 -13.17
CA LEU A 909 -22.51 22.15 -12.37
C LEU A 909 -23.19 21.01 -13.14
N ASN A 910 -23.35 19.86 -12.48
CA ASN A 910 -24.11 18.76 -13.05
C ASN A 910 -25.61 19.08 -13.11
N ASP A 911 -26.30 18.54 -14.12
CA ASP A 911 -27.73 18.74 -14.34
C ASP A 911 -28.63 18.07 -13.29
N ASP A 912 -28.07 17.16 -12.47
CA ASP A 912 -28.74 16.41 -11.41
C ASP A 912 -28.45 16.92 -9.99
N THR A 913 -28.13 18.20 -9.87
CA THR A 913 -27.94 18.91 -8.58
C THR A 913 -29.15 19.75 -8.18
N GLU A 914 -29.31 20.02 -6.88
CA GLU A 914 -30.32 20.93 -6.33
C GLU A 914 -29.70 21.86 -5.27
N VAL A 915 -29.92 23.16 -5.44
CA VAL A 915 -29.42 24.22 -4.54
C VAL A 915 -30.28 24.31 -3.28
N LEU A 916 -29.63 24.36 -2.11
CA LEU A 916 -30.32 24.45 -0.81
C LEU A 916 -30.31 25.86 -0.21
N GLN A 917 -29.18 26.57 -0.27
CA GLN A 917 -28.98 27.90 0.32
C GLN A 917 -29.14 29.03 -0.71
N ASP A 918 -29.54 30.21 -0.27
CA ASP A 918 -29.74 31.38 -1.13
C ASP A 918 -28.44 32.16 -1.43
N ASP A 919 -27.51 32.17 -0.48
CA ASP A 919 -26.19 32.83 -0.54
C ASP A 919 -25.07 31.96 -1.13
N TRP A 920 -25.39 30.78 -1.69
CA TRP A 920 -24.40 29.81 -2.14
C TRP A 920 -23.42 30.37 -3.20
N LEU A 921 -23.89 31.15 -4.17
CA LEU A 921 -23.03 31.80 -5.17
C LEU A 921 -22.12 32.87 -4.55
N ASN A 922 -22.61 33.61 -3.54
CA ASN A 922 -21.79 34.58 -2.82
C ASN A 922 -20.63 33.89 -2.10
N ARG A 923 -20.92 32.77 -1.42
CA ARG A 923 -19.91 32.01 -0.69
C ARG A 923 -18.87 31.38 -1.61
N LEU A 924 -19.30 30.66 -2.65
CA LEU A 924 -18.37 30.05 -3.62
C LEU A 924 -17.56 31.13 -4.35
N GLY A 925 -18.22 32.19 -4.81
CA GLY A 925 -17.58 33.28 -5.55
C GLY A 925 -16.58 34.06 -4.71
N GLY A 926 -16.90 34.29 -3.43
CA GLY A 926 -16.01 34.96 -2.47
C GLY A 926 -14.67 34.26 -2.31
N TYR A 927 -14.65 32.92 -2.33
CA TYR A 927 -13.40 32.14 -2.37
C TYR A 927 -12.77 32.12 -3.76
N ALA A 928 -13.54 31.86 -4.82
CA ALA A 928 -12.99 31.70 -6.17
C ALA A 928 -12.28 32.98 -6.70
N GLN A 929 -12.73 34.16 -6.25
CA GLN A 929 -12.12 35.44 -6.62
C GLN A 929 -10.77 35.71 -5.93
N GLN A 930 -10.42 34.98 -4.87
CA GLN A 930 -9.18 35.22 -4.12
C GLN A 930 -7.97 34.87 -4.98
N LYS A 931 -6.88 35.64 -4.87
CA LYS A 931 -5.72 35.50 -5.77
C LYS A 931 -5.07 34.10 -5.68
N HIS A 932 -5.01 33.52 -4.50
CA HIS A 932 -4.37 32.23 -4.24
C HIS A 932 -5.26 31.00 -4.48
N VAL A 933 -6.58 31.17 -4.64
CA VAL A 933 -7.52 30.04 -4.75
C VAL A 933 -7.65 29.54 -6.19
N GLY A 934 -7.51 28.23 -6.41
CA GLY A 934 -7.69 27.58 -7.71
C GLY A 934 -9.16 27.25 -7.97
N ALA A 935 -9.58 26.07 -7.52
CA ALA A 935 -10.96 25.59 -7.61
C ALA A 935 -11.65 25.65 -6.24
N VAL A 936 -12.97 25.88 -6.25
CA VAL A 936 -13.82 25.87 -5.05
C VAL A 936 -14.93 24.84 -5.21
N GLY A 937 -14.99 23.89 -4.28
CA GLY A 937 -16.03 22.86 -4.23
C GLY A 937 -17.11 23.16 -3.20
N ALA A 938 -18.29 22.59 -3.42
CA ALA A 938 -19.41 22.61 -2.46
C ALA A 938 -19.67 21.23 -1.85
N LYS A 939 -20.17 21.18 -0.62
CA LYS A 939 -20.53 19.91 0.05
C LYS A 939 -21.68 19.28 -0.71
N LEU A 940 -21.57 18.00 -1.05
CA LEU A 940 -22.66 17.28 -1.72
C LEU A 940 -23.22 16.23 -0.78
N VAL A 941 -24.55 16.19 -0.70
CA VAL A 941 -25.30 15.15 0.02
C VAL A 941 -26.17 14.38 -0.97
N TYR A 942 -26.44 13.12 -0.66
CA TYR A 942 -27.38 12.32 -1.43
C TYR A 942 -28.82 12.86 -1.34
N ALA A 943 -29.72 12.29 -2.14
CA ALA A 943 -31.12 12.68 -2.20
C ALA A 943 -31.91 12.58 -0.87
N ASP A 944 -31.36 11.92 0.14
CA ASP A 944 -31.92 11.90 1.51
C ASP A 944 -31.66 13.21 2.30
N GLY A 945 -30.78 14.08 1.78
CA GLY A 945 -30.43 15.36 2.37
C GLY A 945 -29.59 15.29 3.66
N GLN A 946 -29.10 14.09 4.03
CA GLN A 946 -28.36 13.84 5.28
C GLN A 946 -27.04 13.12 5.04
N THR A 947 -27.03 12.11 4.16
CA THR A 947 -25.85 11.30 3.91
C THR A 947 -24.90 12.04 2.99
N MET A 948 -23.64 12.16 3.40
CA MET A 948 -22.61 12.86 2.66
C MET A 948 -22.12 12.03 1.48
N GLN A 949 -22.00 12.69 0.33
CA GLN A 949 -21.44 12.11 -0.89
C GLN A 949 -20.03 12.66 -1.14
N HIS A 950 -19.83 13.96 -0.96
CA HIS A 950 -18.55 14.63 -1.20
C HIS A 950 -18.31 15.77 -0.21
N SER A 951 -17.09 15.80 0.32
CA SER A 951 -16.56 16.88 1.14
C SER A 951 -15.04 16.95 0.95
N GLY A 952 -14.61 17.19 -0.29
CA GLY A 952 -13.23 17.05 -0.75
C GLY A 952 -12.95 15.73 -1.49
N VAL A 953 -11.91 15.71 -2.32
CA VAL A 953 -11.36 14.51 -2.98
C VAL A 953 -9.92 14.33 -2.52
N LEU A 954 -9.59 13.13 -2.05
CA LEU A 954 -8.25 12.71 -1.64
C LEU A 954 -7.63 11.82 -2.70
N ASN A 955 -6.34 11.96 -2.96
CA ASN A 955 -5.61 11.02 -3.82
C ASN A 955 -4.85 9.98 -2.97
N LEU A 956 -5.50 8.84 -2.71
CA LEU A 956 -4.95 7.78 -1.86
C LEU A 956 -4.22 6.72 -2.70
N GLN A 957 -3.68 5.68 -2.06
CA GLN A 957 -2.97 4.60 -2.77
C GLN A 957 -3.81 3.92 -3.86
N THR A 958 -5.13 3.86 -3.68
CA THR A 958 -6.07 3.28 -4.66
C THR A 958 -6.52 4.27 -5.73
N GLY A 959 -6.08 5.52 -5.66
CA GLY A 959 -6.46 6.63 -6.54
C GLY A 959 -7.41 7.64 -5.86
N PRO A 960 -7.98 8.57 -6.65
CA PRO A 960 -8.86 9.61 -6.14
C PRO A 960 -10.16 9.05 -5.53
N VAL A 961 -10.53 9.52 -4.33
CA VAL A 961 -11.75 9.14 -3.60
C VAL A 961 -12.39 10.33 -2.90
N HIS A 962 -13.72 10.35 -2.81
CA HIS A 962 -14.44 11.36 -2.03
C HIS A 962 -14.25 11.12 -0.53
N ALA A 963 -13.81 12.16 0.19
CA ALA A 963 -13.70 12.10 1.64
C ALA A 963 -15.08 12.06 2.32
N TYR A 964 -15.15 11.39 3.47
CA TYR A 964 -16.34 11.29 4.32
C TYR A 964 -17.60 10.70 3.64
N ILE A 965 -17.43 9.95 2.55
CA ILE A 965 -18.55 9.31 1.86
C ILE A 965 -19.34 8.41 2.82
N GLY A 966 -20.66 8.56 2.82
CA GLY A 966 -21.58 7.79 3.69
C GLY A 966 -21.70 8.30 5.13
N GLN A 967 -20.93 9.32 5.53
CA GLN A 967 -21.04 9.93 6.86
C GLN A 967 -22.24 10.89 6.96
N ASP A 968 -22.65 11.23 8.18
CA ASP A 968 -23.63 12.30 8.41
C ASP A 968 -23.03 13.66 7.99
N LYS A 969 -23.80 14.48 7.28
CA LYS A 969 -23.34 15.79 6.80
C LYS A 969 -22.86 16.75 7.91
N ASN A 970 -23.33 16.56 9.14
CA ASN A 970 -22.99 17.35 10.32
C ASN A 970 -21.90 16.69 11.17
N HIS A 971 -21.40 15.51 10.79
CA HIS A 971 -20.26 14.90 11.45
C HIS A 971 -19.09 15.90 11.45
N PRO A 972 -18.44 16.18 12.59
CA PRO A 972 -17.36 17.17 12.64
C PRO A 972 -16.22 16.84 11.66
N GLY A 973 -15.90 15.55 11.53
CA GLY A 973 -14.71 15.09 10.83
C GLY A 973 -13.45 15.32 11.65
N TYR A 974 -12.32 14.87 11.11
CA TYR A 974 -11.01 15.08 11.73
C TYR A 974 -10.72 16.59 11.83
N PHE A 975 -10.46 17.11 13.03
CA PHE A 975 -10.23 18.54 13.31
C PHE A 975 -11.22 19.49 12.60
N LEU A 976 -12.50 19.17 12.68
CA LEU A 976 -13.61 19.95 12.10
C LEU A 976 -13.51 20.16 10.58
N ARG A 977 -12.76 19.33 9.85
CA ARG A 977 -12.54 19.46 8.41
C ARG A 977 -13.81 19.38 7.56
N ASN A 978 -14.89 18.80 8.09
CA ASN A 978 -16.20 18.83 7.44
C ASN A 978 -17.06 20.05 7.84
N GLN A 979 -16.59 20.89 8.77
CA GLN A 979 -17.32 22.04 9.29
C GLN A 979 -16.65 23.39 8.99
N ILE A 980 -15.34 23.47 8.79
CA ILE A 980 -14.66 24.70 8.33
C ILE A 980 -14.05 24.51 6.95
N GLU A 981 -13.78 25.61 6.27
CA GLU A 981 -13.09 25.60 4.99
C GLU A 981 -11.67 25.04 5.13
N TYR A 982 -11.35 24.10 4.28
CA TYR A 982 -10.02 23.49 4.18
C TYR A 982 -9.53 23.56 2.75
N ASN A 983 -8.20 23.61 2.59
CA ASN A 983 -7.60 23.32 1.31
C ASN A 983 -7.54 21.80 1.05
N TRP A 984 -7.73 21.42 -0.21
CA TRP A 984 -7.77 20.04 -0.68
C TRP A 984 -7.00 19.91 -1.99
N LEU A 985 -6.56 18.70 -2.32
CA LEU A 985 -5.91 18.46 -3.60
C LEU A 985 -6.92 18.61 -4.74
N ALA A 986 -8.14 18.07 -4.58
CA ALA A 986 -9.19 18.19 -5.57
C ALA A 986 -10.60 18.34 -4.97
N VAL A 987 -11.49 18.92 -5.77
CA VAL A 987 -12.93 19.01 -5.54
C VAL A 987 -13.67 18.46 -6.76
N THR A 988 -14.93 18.05 -6.59
CA THR A 988 -15.64 17.37 -7.68
C THR A 988 -16.26 18.31 -8.71
N GLY A 989 -16.27 17.89 -9.96
CA GLY A 989 -16.90 18.60 -11.09
C GLY A 989 -18.43 18.68 -11.01
N ALA A 990 -19.08 17.97 -10.07
CA ALA A 990 -20.52 18.11 -9.87
C ALA A 990 -20.92 19.51 -9.37
N CYS A 991 -20.02 20.21 -8.66
CA CYS A 991 -20.14 21.64 -8.34
C CYS A 991 -18.74 22.21 -8.10
N LEU A 992 -18.14 22.81 -9.12
CA LEU A 992 -16.78 23.34 -9.11
C LEU A 992 -16.77 24.77 -9.65
N MET A 993 -16.34 25.73 -8.83
CA MET A 993 -16.16 27.13 -9.25
C MET A 993 -14.68 27.48 -9.42
N VAL A 994 -14.33 28.23 -10.46
CA VAL A 994 -12.96 28.68 -10.74
C VAL A 994 -13.00 30.06 -11.41
N ALA A 995 -11.98 30.88 -11.15
CA ALA A 995 -11.83 32.14 -11.87
C ALA A 995 -11.43 31.89 -13.34
N ARG A 996 -12.04 32.63 -14.28
CA ARG A 996 -11.82 32.41 -15.72
C ARG A 996 -10.35 32.51 -16.11
N ASP A 997 -9.66 33.54 -15.63
CA ASP A 997 -8.24 33.77 -15.91
C ASP A 997 -7.36 32.57 -15.49
N LYS A 998 -7.65 31.98 -14.32
CA LYS A 998 -6.95 30.78 -13.83
C LYS A 998 -7.29 29.55 -14.67
N PHE A 999 -8.57 29.35 -15.00
CA PHE A 999 -9.01 28.26 -15.88
C PHE A 999 -8.35 28.33 -17.27
N GLU A 1000 -8.31 29.52 -17.86
CA GLU A 1000 -7.67 29.75 -19.16
C GLU A 1000 -6.15 29.60 -19.08
N SER A 1001 -5.51 29.99 -17.97
CA SER A 1001 -4.06 29.85 -17.79
C SER A 1001 -3.55 28.40 -17.86
N ILE A 1002 -4.41 27.44 -17.51
CA ILE A 1002 -4.11 26.01 -17.59
C ILE A 1002 -4.68 25.33 -18.85
N ASN A 1003 -5.23 26.09 -19.80
CA ASN A 1003 -5.90 25.61 -21.01
C ASN A 1003 -7.20 24.80 -20.76
N GLY A 1004 -7.96 25.15 -19.73
CA GLY A 1004 -9.27 24.57 -19.44
C GLY A 1004 -9.25 23.10 -19.07
N PHE A 1005 -10.34 22.37 -19.32
CA PHE A 1005 -10.39 20.92 -19.09
C PHE A 1005 -9.60 20.16 -20.15
N ASP A 1006 -8.88 19.11 -19.74
CA ASP A 1006 -8.23 18.19 -20.67
C ASP A 1006 -9.25 17.21 -21.25
N GLU A 1007 -9.49 17.35 -22.56
CA GLU A 1007 -10.46 16.55 -23.33
C GLU A 1007 -10.07 15.08 -23.47
N SER A 1008 -8.84 14.71 -23.09
CA SER A 1008 -8.44 13.31 -22.97
C SER A 1008 -9.07 12.60 -21.77
N PHE A 1009 -9.71 13.32 -20.83
CA PHE A 1009 -10.47 12.77 -19.70
C PHE A 1009 -12.00 12.90 -19.92
N PRO A 1010 -12.60 12.13 -20.84
CA PRO A 1010 -13.99 12.35 -21.23
C PRO A 1010 -15.00 12.02 -20.13
N ILE A 1011 -14.66 11.19 -19.14
CA ILE A 1011 -15.65 10.61 -18.21
C ILE A 1011 -15.23 10.68 -16.73
N ALA A 1012 -14.02 10.25 -16.38
CA ALA A 1012 -13.54 10.26 -15.00
C ALA A 1012 -12.28 11.11 -14.84
N TYR A 1013 -12.06 11.57 -13.62
CA TYR A 1013 -10.88 12.33 -13.19
C TYR A 1013 -10.61 13.65 -13.93
N ASN A 1014 -11.53 14.15 -14.75
CA ASN A 1014 -11.42 15.46 -15.39
C ASN A 1014 -11.37 16.61 -14.37
N ASP A 1015 -12.17 16.50 -13.32
CA ASP A 1015 -12.22 17.40 -12.17
C ASP A 1015 -10.97 17.29 -11.29
N VAL A 1016 -10.43 16.08 -11.12
CA VAL A 1016 -9.18 15.85 -10.40
C VAL A 1016 -7.97 16.42 -11.17
N ASP A 1017 -7.89 16.17 -12.48
CA ASP A 1017 -6.83 16.67 -13.36
C ASP A 1017 -6.76 18.21 -13.35
N ILE A 1018 -7.91 18.89 -13.51
CA ILE A 1018 -7.92 20.36 -13.50
C ILE A 1018 -7.49 20.92 -12.13
N CYS A 1019 -7.95 20.29 -11.04
CA CYS A 1019 -7.54 20.66 -9.68
C CYS A 1019 -6.04 20.48 -9.45
N MET A 1020 -5.46 19.35 -9.89
CA MET A 1020 -4.02 19.08 -9.80
C MET A 1020 -3.21 20.09 -10.61
N ARG A 1021 -3.63 20.43 -11.83
CA ARG A 1021 -2.97 21.48 -12.64
C ARG A 1021 -3.02 22.85 -11.99
N LEU A 1022 -4.12 23.20 -11.30
CA LEU A 1022 -4.20 24.45 -10.54
C LEU A 1022 -3.18 24.46 -9.39
N VAL A 1023 -3.04 23.35 -8.66
CA VAL A 1023 -2.03 23.23 -7.58
C VAL A 1023 -0.61 23.32 -8.12
N GLU A 1024 -0.32 22.66 -9.25
CA GLU A 1024 0.97 22.75 -9.92
C GLU A 1024 1.32 24.17 -10.41
N ASN A 1025 0.30 25.03 -10.61
CA ASN A 1025 0.47 26.45 -10.95
C ASN A 1025 0.50 27.37 -9.71
N GLY A 1026 0.63 26.81 -8.51
CA GLY A 1026 0.77 27.56 -7.25
C GLY A 1026 -0.54 28.05 -6.64
N TYR A 1027 -1.68 27.49 -7.04
CA TYR A 1027 -2.98 27.79 -6.44
C TYR A 1027 -3.39 26.74 -5.39
N TYR A 1028 -4.35 27.09 -4.54
CA TYR A 1028 -4.93 26.18 -3.56
C TYR A 1028 -6.40 25.92 -3.86
N ASN A 1029 -6.81 24.65 -3.95
CA ASN A 1029 -8.24 24.33 -4.07
C ASN A 1029 -8.88 24.37 -2.67
N VAL A 1030 -10.13 24.80 -2.59
CA VAL A 1030 -10.86 25.01 -1.33
C VAL A 1030 -12.16 24.23 -1.34
N MET A 1031 -12.46 23.59 -0.22
CA MET A 1031 -13.78 23.02 0.03
C MET A 1031 -14.61 23.99 0.87
N CYS A 1032 -15.62 24.61 0.24
CA CYS A 1032 -16.51 25.57 0.89
C CYS A 1032 -17.61 24.84 1.69
N GLN A 1033 -17.32 24.50 2.95
CA GLN A 1033 -18.23 23.71 3.80
C GLN A 1033 -19.53 24.43 4.14
N ALA A 1034 -19.56 25.76 4.03
CA ALA A 1034 -20.77 26.56 4.21
C ALA A 1034 -21.84 26.35 3.12
N VAL A 1035 -21.49 25.76 1.97
CA VAL A 1035 -22.41 25.52 0.85
C VAL A 1035 -22.71 24.04 0.73
N THR A 1036 -23.99 23.67 0.60
CA THR A 1036 -24.42 22.27 0.47
C THR A 1036 -25.45 22.11 -0.63
N LEU A 1037 -25.20 21.22 -1.57
CA LEU A 1037 -26.15 20.87 -2.63
C LEU A 1037 -26.59 19.41 -2.46
N ILE A 1038 -27.81 19.10 -2.90
CA ILE A 1038 -28.22 17.71 -3.12
C ILE A 1038 -27.70 17.29 -4.49
N HIS A 1039 -27.12 16.10 -4.57
CA HIS A 1039 -26.74 15.47 -5.84
C HIS A 1039 -27.50 14.14 -5.97
N HIS A 1040 -28.32 14.04 -7.01
CA HIS A 1040 -29.18 12.87 -7.26
C HIS A 1040 -28.44 11.75 -8.02
N GLU A 1041 -27.21 11.45 -7.59
CA GLU A 1041 -26.20 10.62 -8.29
C GLU A 1041 -26.75 9.44 -9.10
N SER A 1042 -26.11 9.16 -10.25
CA SER A 1042 -26.40 8.03 -11.13
C SER A 1042 -27.77 8.07 -11.81
N VAL A 1043 -28.52 9.17 -11.71
CA VAL A 1043 -29.75 9.38 -12.49
C VAL A 1043 -29.44 9.67 -13.96
N SER A 1044 -28.31 10.31 -14.27
CA SER A 1044 -27.85 10.58 -15.65
C SER A 1044 -26.87 9.53 -16.19
N ARG A 1045 -26.05 8.89 -15.33
CA ARG A 1045 -24.87 8.09 -15.73
C ARG A 1045 -24.98 6.56 -15.54
N GLY A 1046 -25.73 6.08 -14.54
CA GLY A 1046 -25.73 4.67 -14.12
C GLY A 1046 -24.40 4.17 -13.52
N LEU A 1047 -24.39 3.00 -12.88
CA LEU A 1047 -23.25 2.47 -12.11
C LEU A 1047 -22.11 1.92 -12.99
N ASP A 1048 -20.84 2.23 -12.65
CA ASP A 1048 -19.66 1.89 -13.46
C ASP A 1048 -19.10 0.47 -13.22
N HIS A 1049 -19.35 -0.14 -12.06
CA HIS A 1049 -18.83 -1.46 -11.68
C HIS A 1049 -19.59 -2.65 -12.28
N MET A 1050 -20.60 -2.38 -13.11
CA MET A 1050 -21.46 -3.40 -13.72
C MET A 1050 -20.98 -3.87 -15.11
N ASP A 1051 -19.93 -3.25 -15.66
CA ASP A 1051 -19.45 -3.50 -17.02
C ASP A 1051 -17.91 -3.52 -17.09
N ALA A 1052 -17.35 -4.58 -17.67
CA ALA A 1052 -15.91 -4.76 -17.81
C ALA A 1052 -15.25 -3.69 -18.69
N GLU A 1053 -15.98 -3.13 -19.67
CA GLU A 1053 -15.46 -2.07 -20.53
C GLU A 1053 -15.31 -0.75 -19.76
N LYS A 1054 -16.26 -0.43 -18.88
CA LYS A 1054 -16.22 0.76 -18.02
C LYS A 1054 -15.08 0.69 -17.00
N VAL A 1055 -14.85 -0.48 -16.40
CA VAL A 1055 -13.72 -0.70 -15.48
C VAL A 1055 -12.38 -0.51 -16.21
N ARG A 1056 -12.22 -1.09 -17.40
CA ARG A 1056 -10.99 -0.92 -18.20
C ARG A 1056 -10.75 0.55 -18.56
N ARG A 1057 -11.81 1.30 -18.92
CA ARG A 1057 -11.71 2.73 -19.20
C ARG A 1057 -11.28 3.52 -17.96
N LEU A 1058 -11.90 3.26 -16.81
CA LEU A 1058 -11.54 3.91 -15.54
C LEU A 1058 -10.07 3.66 -15.17
N GLN A 1059 -9.57 2.43 -15.36
CA GLN A 1059 -8.17 2.10 -15.15
C GLN A 1059 -7.23 2.83 -16.12
N ASN A 1060 -7.61 2.95 -17.40
CA ASN A 1060 -6.82 3.69 -18.38
C ASN A 1060 -6.74 5.19 -18.06
N GLU A 1061 -7.86 5.81 -17.66
CA GLU A 1061 -7.89 7.22 -17.26
C GLU A 1061 -7.11 7.44 -15.96
N LEU A 1062 -7.19 6.53 -14.98
CA LEU A 1062 -6.35 6.60 -13.77
C LEU A 1062 -4.86 6.51 -14.10
N SER A 1063 -4.48 5.60 -14.99
CA SER A 1063 -3.09 5.47 -15.46
C SER A 1063 -2.60 6.76 -16.13
N ARG A 1064 -3.46 7.40 -16.93
CA ARG A 1064 -3.17 8.69 -17.55
C ARG A 1064 -3.00 9.80 -16.51
N LEU A 1065 -3.92 9.89 -15.55
CA LEU A 1065 -3.84 10.86 -14.44
C LEU A 1065 -2.51 10.73 -13.71
N ASN A 1066 -2.15 9.51 -13.31
CA ASN A 1066 -0.89 9.23 -12.61
C ASN A 1066 0.34 9.55 -13.47
N SER A 1067 0.30 9.27 -14.77
CA SER A 1067 1.40 9.58 -15.69
C SER A 1067 1.57 11.08 -15.92
N LYS A 1068 0.46 11.83 -15.89
CA LYS A 1068 0.45 13.27 -16.11
C LYS A 1068 0.86 14.05 -14.85
N HIS A 1069 0.49 13.55 -13.68
CA HIS A 1069 0.74 14.16 -12.37
C HIS A 1069 1.58 13.25 -11.46
N PRO A 1070 2.86 13.00 -11.81
CA PRO A 1070 3.71 12.07 -11.05
C PRO A 1070 3.95 12.53 -9.61
N LEU A 1071 3.90 13.84 -9.34
CA LEU A 1071 4.07 14.43 -8.00
C LEU A 1071 3.03 13.96 -7.00
N TYR A 1072 1.83 13.58 -7.47
CA TYR A 1072 0.73 13.13 -6.61
C TYR A 1072 0.52 11.62 -6.65
N TYR A 1073 1.43 10.83 -7.24
CA TYR A 1073 1.25 9.38 -7.30
C TYR A 1073 1.20 8.76 -5.89
N GLN A 1074 0.03 8.27 -5.48
CA GLN A 1074 -0.24 7.74 -4.14
C GLN A 1074 0.10 8.71 -3.00
N TYR A 1075 0.09 10.01 -3.28
CA TYR A 1075 0.43 11.08 -2.35
C TYR A 1075 -0.57 12.22 -2.49
N ASP A 1076 -0.96 12.80 -1.35
CA ASP A 1076 -1.83 13.96 -1.28
C ASP A 1076 -1.30 14.90 -0.18
N PRO A 1077 -0.95 16.16 -0.52
CA PRO A 1077 -0.36 17.10 0.44
C PRO A 1077 -1.30 17.47 1.60
N PHE A 1078 -2.61 17.23 1.45
CA PHE A 1078 -3.60 17.48 2.51
C PHE A 1078 -3.99 16.21 3.27
N TYR A 1079 -3.31 15.08 3.00
CA TYR A 1079 -3.46 13.78 3.68
C TYR A 1079 -2.14 13.33 4.30
N ASN A 1080 -2.02 13.50 5.61
CA ASN A 1080 -0.80 13.16 6.35
C ASN A 1080 -0.47 11.65 6.23
N VAL A 1081 0.82 11.34 6.09
CA VAL A 1081 1.34 9.97 5.92
C VAL A 1081 1.06 9.03 7.09
N ASN A 1082 0.74 9.58 8.26
CA ASN A 1082 0.41 8.82 9.47
C ASN A 1082 -1.06 8.33 9.51
N PHE A 1083 -1.88 8.69 8.51
CA PHE A 1083 -3.21 8.10 8.34
C PHE A 1083 -3.18 6.75 7.60
N ALA A 1084 -4.25 5.98 7.73
CA ALA A 1084 -4.41 4.70 7.08
C ALA A 1084 -4.40 4.84 5.54
N PHE A 1085 -3.70 3.98 4.83
CA PHE A 1085 -3.46 4.10 3.38
C PHE A 1085 -4.70 4.32 2.48
N ASN A 1086 -5.89 3.90 2.90
CA ASN A 1086 -7.17 4.11 2.20
C ASN A 1086 -8.25 4.67 3.13
N GLY A 1087 -7.84 5.40 4.17
CA GLY A 1087 -8.71 5.98 5.19
C GLY A 1087 -9.36 7.28 4.73
N HIS A 1088 -10.45 7.19 3.98
CA HIS A 1088 -11.20 8.34 3.46
C HIS A 1088 -11.94 9.15 4.55
N ASN A 1089 -11.86 8.75 5.82
CA ASN A 1089 -12.32 9.54 6.97
C ASN A 1089 -11.15 10.03 7.85
N PHE A 1090 -9.91 9.97 7.36
CA PHE A 1090 -8.69 10.32 8.10
C PHE A 1090 -8.49 9.41 9.34
N GLU A 1091 -8.77 8.12 9.17
CA GLU A 1091 -8.49 7.10 10.17
C GLU A 1091 -6.96 7.03 10.42
N ILE A 1092 -6.55 7.07 11.67
CA ILE A 1092 -5.13 6.97 12.05
C ILE A 1092 -4.60 5.56 11.75
N MET A 1093 -3.39 5.45 11.21
CA MET A 1093 -2.72 4.18 10.99
C MET A 1093 -2.46 3.53 12.36
N LYS A 1094 -2.98 2.31 12.56
CA LYS A 1094 -2.98 1.60 13.84
C LYS A 1094 -1.81 0.64 13.98
#